data_AF-A0AAV4WYF6-F1
#
_entry.id   AF-A0AAV4WYF6-F1
#
_cell.length_a   1.000
_cell.length_b   1.000
_cell.length_c   1.000
_cell.angle_alpha   90.00
_cell.angle_beta   90.00
_cell.angle_gamma   90.00
#
_symmetry.space_group_name_H-M   'P 1'
#
loop_
_entity.id
_entity.type
_entity.pdbx_description
1 polymer ?
#
loop_
_entity_poly.entity_id
_entity_poly.type
_entity_poly.pdbx_seq_one_letter_code
_entity_poly.pdbx_strand_id
1 'polypeptide(L)'
;MQGEIESISLMKPKAVHENEPGMLEYIEDIIEKELADILEKKQKNVEEMTSLKAEMEELQSSKKSSQSKLNEVSQEHDAVSKKKRCSRKKASEVMGSLKDETTLLQEKKDKLETELKKLQENVSDIKSEIDLAQSELNICVSGAKKEKEKLSTLKKDQEKNTETTKKEKSLLIQEEEELKNLENEICTSKEQLSNSRQHWNSFAEQVDIHSFSKNERVKLEEAENSQQTSHHSSSLVKALLREKSEGRIPGIYGRLGDLGAIDEKYDIAISTACGRLDNIVTDTITTAQKCVEFLKRNNLGYATFIALDQMKKWEPYTRQQISFPENVPRLFDLVRVKDHALLPAFYFSLQNTLVGSDLEQATRIGLKGRERHRVVTLKGEVIDTTGTMSGGGGRPLKGEWVKKVIECAFSKEDITRMAANVRQLTTKISELKNLCSSLEDQISQKTFRISTLQRSIKKRNQCCKAFTEQIEMINSQIEEQKKKVSESMIDTKKVSFLEEKISTENKATAHEEQVSKLQAEILKISKGNYSKKPKRKMKKLESKIENLKSEIEKNEKVFHQYRDNQEKLTALGSKLNNELTENKEKLIKVKEMYGNIKKEIDAKNEKEHQMKRAEIELKNKIKKIEASESEMNGIIRSYNTKIGKLKLNEVEEDSTEIPTLSNEEIDNLNIKSLSADLNIMKVQLEDMKPDFSAIEAFKRRLLNRKTVKHLMLTFIEDQSSSFFQIFIQSLFEKLYEEKSKDVEQLRNDIHLQKLRHDELRRRRLNEFMAGFNIIAKKLKEVYQMLTLGGDAEIELVDSSDPFKEGIRLSIRPPRKSWKLLRYLSGGEKTLSSLALVFALHYYRPTPFYVMDEIDAALDTRNVAIVGYFLKEHTKNAQFIIISLRNVMNEIADHLLGIYKVNNCTKNISLSNVEKWAEKKPTEEENS
;
A
#
# COMPACT_ATOMS: atom_id res chain seq x y z
N MET A 1 10.14 -21.75 5.68
CA MET A 1 11.49 -22.35 5.70
C MET A 1 12.19 -22.31 4.34
N GLN A 2 11.88 -23.15 3.35
CA GLN A 2 12.68 -23.20 2.09
C GLN A 2 12.61 -21.91 1.25
N GLY A 3 11.43 -21.31 1.10
CA GLY A 3 11.27 -20.01 0.41
C GLY A 3 11.76 -18.79 1.23
N GLU A 4 11.89 -18.92 2.55
CA GLU A 4 12.48 -17.88 3.40
C GLU A 4 14.01 -17.95 3.40
N ILE A 5 14.57 -19.16 3.27
CA ILE A 5 16.01 -19.36 3.08
C ILE A 5 16.45 -18.80 1.72
N GLU A 6 15.63 -18.97 0.68
CA GLU A 6 15.89 -18.38 -0.65
C GLU A 6 15.77 -16.85 -0.64
N SER A 7 14.79 -16.27 0.07
CA SER A 7 14.67 -14.82 0.17
C SER A 7 15.78 -14.17 1.00
N ILE A 8 16.27 -14.86 2.05
CA ILE A 8 17.44 -14.46 2.83
C ILE A 8 18.70 -14.50 1.96
N SER A 9 18.89 -15.52 1.11
CA SER A 9 20.03 -15.60 0.17
C SER A 9 20.05 -14.50 -0.90
N LEU A 10 18.91 -13.83 -1.13
CA LEU A 10 18.73 -12.77 -2.12
C LEU A 10 18.86 -11.35 -1.55
N MET A 11 19.06 -11.20 -0.23
CA MET A 11 19.31 -9.90 0.41
C MET A 11 20.80 -9.54 0.35
N LYS A 12 21.12 -8.25 0.11
CA LYS A 12 22.52 -7.78 0.11
C LYS A 12 23.10 -7.85 1.53
N PRO A 13 24.32 -8.38 1.72
CA PRO A 13 24.95 -8.41 3.04
C PRO A 13 25.22 -6.99 3.55
N LYS A 14 24.92 -6.73 4.83
CA LYS A 14 25.25 -5.48 5.54
C LYS A 14 26.76 -5.34 5.82
N ALA A 15 27.47 -6.47 5.79
CA ALA A 15 28.91 -6.56 5.95
C ALA A 15 29.63 -5.93 4.74
N VAL A 16 30.55 -5.01 5.02
CA VAL A 16 31.32 -4.29 3.99
C VAL A 16 32.48 -5.15 3.45
N HIS A 17 32.85 -6.23 4.15
CA HIS A 17 33.92 -7.16 3.79
C HIS A 17 33.52 -8.64 4.02
N GLU A 18 34.15 -9.56 3.29
CA GLU A 18 33.83 -11.02 3.23
C GLU A 18 33.86 -11.78 4.58
N ASN A 19 34.37 -11.18 5.66
CA ASN A 19 34.57 -11.84 6.96
C ASN A 19 33.63 -11.37 8.09
N GLU A 20 32.61 -10.56 7.81
CA GLU A 20 31.66 -10.07 8.84
C GLU A 20 30.28 -10.76 8.75
N PRO A 21 29.64 -11.10 9.88
CA PRO A 21 28.42 -11.90 9.93
C PRO A 21 27.15 -11.06 9.64
N GLY A 22 27.07 -10.41 8.47
CA GLY A 22 25.96 -9.50 8.14
C GLY A 22 24.61 -10.19 7.88
N MET A 23 24.57 -11.49 7.64
CA MET A 23 23.34 -12.25 7.39
C MET A 23 22.58 -12.63 8.67
N LEU A 24 23.27 -12.68 9.82
CA LEU A 24 22.66 -12.96 11.12
C LEU A 24 21.89 -11.74 11.66
N GLU A 25 22.45 -10.53 11.50
CA GLU A 25 21.80 -9.28 11.91
C GLU A 25 20.46 -9.04 11.19
N TYR A 26 20.33 -9.44 9.92
CA TYR A 26 19.05 -9.30 9.19
C TYR A 26 17.97 -10.25 9.71
N ILE A 27 18.36 -11.45 10.14
CA ILE A 27 17.42 -12.42 10.69
C ILE A 27 17.01 -11.98 12.10
N GLU A 28 17.92 -11.41 12.88
CA GLU A 28 17.62 -10.76 14.16
C GLU A 28 16.64 -9.59 13.96
N ASP A 29 16.91 -8.67 13.03
CA ASP A 29 16.04 -7.51 12.74
C ASP A 29 14.61 -7.92 12.31
N ILE A 30 14.46 -8.99 11.52
CA ILE A 30 13.15 -9.48 11.06
C ILE A 30 12.38 -10.12 12.22
N ILE A 31 13.06 -10.94 13.02
CA ILE A 31 12.44 -11.61 14.16
C ILE A 31 12.10 -10.62 15.28
N GLU A 32 12.92 -9.59 15.50
CA GLU A 32 12.64 -8.51 16.45
C GLU A 32 11.41 -7.70 16.03
N LYS A 33 11.22 -7.44 14.73
CA LYS A 33 10.01 -6.78 14.21
C LYS A 33 8.77 -7.63 14.37
N GLU A 34 8.83 -8.93 14.03
CA GLU A 34 7.70 -9.84 14.22
C GLU A 34 7.34 -10.00 15.72
N LEU A 35 8.33 -10.01 16.60
CA LEU A 35 8.13 -9.98 18.05
C LEU A 35 7.49 -8.67 18.52
N ALA A 36 7.93 -7.52 18.00
CA ALA A 36 7.37 -6.22 18.35
C ALA A 36 5.88 -6.12 17.98
N ASP A 37 5.52 -6.55 16.76
CA ASP A 37 4.12 -6.55 16.29
C ASP A 37 3.21 -7.46 17.13
N ILE A 38 3.72 -8.62 17.56
CA ILE A 38 2.98 -9.56 18.41
C ILE A 38 2.86 -9.03 19.85
N LEU A 39 3.90 -8.35 20.35
CA LEU A 39 3.88 -7.71 21.67
C LEU A 39 2.89 -6.54 21.71
N GLU A 40 2.83 -5.73 20.66
CA GLU A 40 1.85 -4.63 20.55
C GLU A 40 0.42 -5.17 20.48
N LYS A 41 0.17 -6.22 19.69
CA LYS A 41 -1.14 -6.91 19.65
C LYS A 41 -1.52 -7.51 21.01
N LYS A 42 -0.54 -8.06 21.73
CA LYS A 42 -0.75 -8.59 23.09
C LYS A 42 -1.08 -7.48 24.08
N GLN A 43 -0.41 -6.32 24.01
CA GLN A 43 -0.69 -5.16 24.87
C GLN A 43 -2.10 -4.62 24.64
N LYS A 44 -2.50 -4.38 23.38
CA LYS A 44 -3.85 -3.92 23.03
C LYS A 44 -4.94 -4.86 23.55
N ASN A 45 -4.80 -6.17 23.32
CA ASN A 45 -5.75 -7.16 23.82
C ASN A 45 -5.79 -7.24 25.36
N VAL A 46 -4.68 -6.95 26.06
CA VAL A 46 -4.64 -6.90 27.52
C VAL A 46 -5.34 -5.64 28.04
N GLU A 47 -5.10 -4.49 27.41
CA GLU A 47 -5.76 -3.22 27.75
C GLU A 47 -7.29 -3.31 27.59
N GLU A 48 -7.77 -3.83 26.45
CA GLU A 48 -9.20 -4.08 26.20
C GLU A 48 -9.80 -5.08 27.21
N MET A 49 -9.03 -6.09 27.61
CA MET A 49 -9.47 -7.03 28.65
C MET A 49 -9.52 -6.40 30.05
N THR A 50 -8.65 -5.44 30.35
CA THR A 50 -8.66 -4.74 31.64
C THR A 50 -9.83 -3.76 31.75
N SER A 51 -10.16 -3.04 30.68
CA SER A 51 -11.33 -2.15 30.67
C SER A 51 -12.64 -2.93 30.80
N LEU A 52 -12.81 -4.01 30.02
CA LEU A 52 -14.00 -4.87 30.08
C LEU A 52 -14.16 -5.56 31.45
N LYS A 53 -13.06 -5.89 32.13
CA LYS A 53 -13.10 -6.42 33.51
C LYS A 53 -13.53 -5.37 34.53
N ALA A 54 -13.06 -4.13 34.40
CA ALA A 54 -13.47 -3.04 35.28
C ALA A 54 -14.98 -2.74 35.12
N GLU A 55 -15.48 -2.70 33.88
CA GLU A 55 -16.91 -2.52 33.59
C GLU A 55 -17.77 -3.69 34.15
N MET A 56 -17.26 -4.92 34.09
CA MET A 56 -17.88 -6.09 34.70
C MET A 56 -17.98 -5.98 36.23
N GLU A 57 -16.93 -5.48 36.91
CA GLU A 57 -16.93 -5.30 38.36
C GLU A 57 -17.90 -4.20 38.81
N GLU A 58 -17.96 -3.09 38.08
CA GLU A 58 -18.95 -2.03 38.29
C GLU A 58 -20.39 -2.55 38.10
N LEU A 59 -20.64 -3.34 37.05
CA LEU A 59 -21.95 -3.96 36.82
C LEU A 59 -22.30 -5.00 37.90
N GLN A 60 -21.33 -5.75 38.43
CA GLN A 60 -21.57 -6.67 39.54
C GLN A 60 -21.89 -5.94 40.85
N SER A 61 -21.23 -4.81 41.12
CA SER A 61 -21.52 -3.99 42.30
C SER A 61 -22.92 -3.35 42.23
N SER A 62 -23.31 -2.84 41.07
CA SER A 62 -24.65 -2.27 40.83
C SER A 62 -25.76 -3.34 40.87
N LYS A 63 -25.48 -4.57 40.40
CA LYS A 63 -26.37 -5.72 40.55
C LYS A 63 -26.55 -6.13 42.02
N LYS A 64 -25.47 -6.19 42.82
CA LYS A 64 -25.55 -6.49 44.26
C LYS A 64 -26.34 -5.42 45.03
N SER A 65 -26.13 -4.14 44.72
CA SER A 65 -26.88 -3.02 45.31
C SER A 65 -28.37 -3.06 44.94
N SER A 66 -28.71 -3.40 43.70
CA SER A 66 -30.10 -3.56 43.28
C SER A 66 -30.77 -4.77 43.95
N GLN A 67 -30.02 -5.86 44.16
CA GLN A 67 -30.52 -7.06 44.83
C GLN A 67 -30.73 -6.87 46.35
N SER A 68 -29.88 -6.09 47.02
CA SER A 68 -30.10 -5.75 48.43
C SER A 68 -31.36 -4.92 48.62
N LYS A 69 -31.57 -3.90 47.77
CA LYS A 69 -32.79 -3.07 47.78
C LYS A 69 -34.05 -3.88 47.48
N LEU A 70 -33.97 -4.85 46.57
CA LEU A 70 -35.09 -5.73 46.25
C LEU A 70 -35.46 -6.63 47.44
N ASN A 71 -34.47 -7.13 48.19
CA ASN A 71 -34.68 -7.89 49.41
C ASN A 71 -35.27 -7.03 50.54
N GLU A 72 -34.80 -5.79 50.71
CA GLU A 72 -35.34 -4.83 51.68
C GLU A 72 -36.82 -4.54 51.41
N VAL A 73 -37.17 -4.19 50.16
CA VAL A 73 -38.55 -3.93 49.75
C VAL A 73 -39.45 -5.16 49.93
N SER A 74 -38.92 -6.37 49.69
CA SER A 74 -39.65 -7.62 49.94
C SER A 74 -39.90 -7.87 51.44
N GLN A 75 -38.93 -7.58 52.30
CA GLN A 75 -39.11 -7.70 53.76
C GLN A 75 -40.12 -6.69 54.30
N GLU A 76 -40.11 -5.46 53.77
CA GLU A 76 -41.10 -4.44 54.11
C GLU A 76 -42.52 -4.85 53.67
N HIS A 77 -42.66 -5.38 52.45
CA HIS A 77 -43.93 -5.91 51.96
C HIS A 77 -44.49 -7.01 52.88
N ASP A 78 -43.64 -7.95 53.32
CA ASP A 78 -44.03 -9.01 54.24
C ASP A 78 -44.37 -8.52 55.65
N ALA A 79 -43.69 -7.47 56.13
CA ALA A 79 -43.99 -6.86 57.41
C ALA A 79 -45.37 -6.15 57.39
N VAL A 80 -45.68 -5.43 56.31
CA VAL A 80 -46.96 -4.73 56.13
C VAL A 80 -48.11 -5.73 55.94
N SER A 81 -47.89 -6.82 55.20
CA SER A 81 -48.91 -7.87 55.00
C SER A 81 -49.26 -8.59 56.32
N LYS A 82 -48.26 -8.87 57.18
CA LYS A 82 -48.47 -9.40 58.53
C LYS A 82 -49.26 -8.45 59.44
N LYS A 83 -48.99 -7.14 59.39
CA LYS A 83 -49.73 -6.10 60.16
C LYS A 83 -51.20 -6.00 59.73
N LYS A 84 -51.48 -6.11 58.42
CA LYS A 84 -52.85 -6.15 57.87
C LYS A 84 -53.63 -7.37 58.38
N ARG A 85 -53.00 -8.56 58.40
CA ARG A 85 -53.61 -9.80 58.91
C ARG A 85 -53.94 -9.72 60.40
N CYS A 86 -53.06 -9.14 61.20
CA CYS A 86 -53.27 -8.95 62.65
C CYS A 86 -54.43 -7.97 62.94
N SER A 87 -54.52 -6.86 62.19
CA SER A 87 -55.62 -5.90 62.34
C SER A 87 -56.99 -6.48 61.93
N ARG A 88 -57.02 -7.38 60.95
CA ARG A 88 -58.25 -8.07 60.51
C ARG A 88 -58.77 -9.08 61.53
N LYS A 89 -57.89 -9.81 62.23
CA LYS A 89 -58.26 -10.72 63.33
C LYS A 89 -58.88 -9.99 64.53
N LYS A 90 -58.33 -8.83 64.88
CA LYS A 90 -58.87 -7.98 65.96
C LYS A 90 -60.25 -7.39 65.61
N ALA A 91 -60.51 -7.14 64.33
CA ALA A 91 -61.83 -6.70 63.88
C ALA A 91 -62.89 -7.82 63.94
N SER A 92 -62.50 -9.08 63.69
CA SER A 92 -63.42 -10.22 63.82
C SER A 92 -63.76 -10.59 65.26
N GLU A 93 -62.80 -10.46 66.20
CA GLU A 93 -63.05 -10.73 67.63
C GLU A 93 -64.05 -9.75 68.26
N VAL A 94 -63.99 -8.47 67.85
CA VAL A 94 -64.93 -7.42 68.32
C VAL A 94 -66.34 -7.62 67.76
N MET A 95 -66.50 -8.30 66.61
CA MET A 95 -67.79 -8.65 66.03
C MET A 95 -68.46 -9.86 66.71
N GLY A 96 -67.69 -10.73 67.37
CA GLY A 96 -68.20 -11.88 68.10
C GLY A 96 -68.85 -11.50 69.43
N SER A 97 -68.25 -10.57 70.17
CA SER A 97 -68.70 -10.16 71.51
C SER A 97 -69.96 -9.28 71.55
N LEU A 98 -70.59 -9.01 70.40
CA LEU A 98 -71.72 -8.08 70.26
C LEU A 98 -73.03 -8.78 69.87
N LYS A 99 -73.02 -10.11 69.66
CA LYS A 99 -74.19 -10.88 69.20
C LYS A 99 -75.03 -11.50 70.33
N ASP A 100 -74.47 -11.68 71.53
CA ASP A 100 -75.10 -12.51 72.57
C ASP A 100 -75.99 -11.73 73.57
N GLU A 101 -75.89 -10.40 73.64
CA GLU A 101 -76.58 -9.58 74.66
C GLU A 101 -77.92 -8.94 74.21
N THR A 102 -78.38 -9.15 72.97
CA THR A 102 -79.50 -8.35 72.42
C THR A 102 -80.88 -9.01 72.39
N THR A 103 -81.04 -10.25 72.82
CA THR A 103 -82.26 -11.05 72.58
C THR A 103 -83.52 -10.56 73.33
N LEU A 104 -83.40 -9.90 74.48
CA LEU A 104 -84.56 -9.49 75.29
C LEU A 104 -85.01 -8.02 75.09
N LEU A 105 -84.19 -7.21 74.42
CA LEU A 105 -84.61 -5.90 73.90
C LEU A 105 -85.22 -6.00 72.50
N GLN A 106 -85.02 -7.15 71.83
CA GLN A 106 -85.46 -7.42 70.46
C GLN A 106 -86.97 -7.26 70.32
N GLU A 107 -87.80 -7.75 71.25
CA GLU A 107 -89.26 -7.74 71.06
C GLU A 107 -89.91 -6.34 71.18
N LYS A 108 -89.34 -5.43 71.99
CA LYS A 108 -89.77 -4.02 72.06
C LYS A 108 -89.14 -3.18 70.96
N LYS A 109 -87.96 -3.58 70.50
CA LYS A 109 -87.27 -3.03 69.34
C LYS A 109 -87.97 -3.44 68.04
N ASP A 110 -88.53 -4.65 67.94
CA ASP A 110 -89.15 -5.21 66.73
C ASP A 110 -90.37 -4.41 66.29
N LYS A 111 -91.18 -3.90 67.21
CA LYS A 111 -92.34 -3.05 66.89
C LYS A 111 -91.93 -1.70 66.31
N LEU A 112 -91.02 -0.99 66.99
CA LEU A 112 -90.44 0.26 66.49
C LEU A 112 -89.53 0.02 65.26
N GLU A 113 -88.94 -1.17 65.13
CA GLU A 113 -88.19 -1.62 63.96
C GLU A 113 -89.10 -1.95 62.80
N THR A 114 -90.34 -2.39 62.96
CA THR A 114 -91.23 -2.59 61.81
C THR A 114 -91.62 -1.27 61.15
N GLU A 115 -91.85 -0.21 61.94
CA GLU A 115 -92.10 1.14 61.43
C GLU A 115 -90.83 1.80 60.90
N LEU A 116 -89.71 1.58 61.59
CA LEU A 116 -88.41 2.03 61.13
C LEU A 116 -87.93 1.24 59.90
N LYS A 117 -88.29 -0.04 59.73
CA LYS A 117 -88.00 -0.87 58.54
C LYS A 117 -88.74 -0.35 57.32
N LYS A 118 -90.03 0.02 57.44
CA LYS A 118 -90.78 0.63 56.33
C LYS A 118 -90.20 1.98 55.90
N LEU A 119 -89.82 2.82 56.87
CA LEU A 119 -89.14 4.09 56.58
C LEU A 119 -87.69 3.88 56.09
N GLN A 120 -87.01 2.83 56.54
CA GLN A 120 -85.69 2.44 56.09
C GLN A 120 -85.69 1.82 54.69
N GLU A 121 -86.72 1.06 54.31
CA GLU A 121 -86.92 0.54 52.95
C GLU A 121 -87.07 1.71 51.99
N ASN A 122 -87.95 2.68 52.30
CA ASN A 122 -88.09 3.88 51.48
C ASN A 122 -86.78 4.70 51.41
N VAL A 123 -86.03 4.81 52.52
CA VAL A 123 -84.72 5.48 52.52
C VAL A 123 -83.65 4.67 51.80
N SER A 124 -83.69 3.33 51.84
CA SER A 124 -82.74 2.46 51.13
C SER A 124 -83.02 2.45 49.63
N ASP A 125 -84.28 2.51 49.23
CA ASP A 125 -84.71 2.57 47.84
C ASP A 125 -84.27 3.90 47.23
N ILE A 126 -84.57 5.02 47.90
CA ILE A 126 -84.12 6.36 47.48
C ILE A 126 -82.58 6.44 47.46
N LYS A 127 -81.89 5.87 48.45
CA LYS A 127 -80.41 5.82 48.45
C LYS A 127 -79.85 4.95 47.35
N SER A 128 -80.48 3.82 47.04
CA SER A 128 -80.04 2.97 45.92
C SER A 128 -80.21 3.69 44.60
N GLU A 129 -81.28 4.47 44.42
CA GLU A 129 -81.48 5.32 43.24
C GLU A 129 -80.44 6.46 43.16
N ILE A 130 -80.06 7.05 44.30
CA ILE A 130 -79.00 8.06 44.38
C ILE A 130 -77.62 7.44 44.10
N ASP A 131 -77.30 6.29 44.67
CA ASP A 131 -76.03 5.58 44.47
C ASP A 131 -75.90 5.12 43.01
N LEU A 132 -76.99 4.63 42.40
CA LEU A 132 -77.06 4.33 40.98
C LEU A 132 -76.81 5.60 40.15
N ALA A 133 -77.50 6.70 40.43
CA ALA A 133 -77.30 7.97 39.74
C ALA A 133 -75.87 8.54 39.92
N GLN A 134 -75.27 8.40 41.10
CA GLN A 134 -73.89 8.79 41.38
C GLN A 134 -72.89 7.90 40.63
N SER A 135 -73.15 6.61 40.53
CA SER A 135 -72.30 5.68 39.77
C SER A 135 -72.37 5.97 38.27
N GLU A 136 -73.56 6.22 37.72
CA GLU A 136 -73.78 6.62 36.33
C GLU A 136 -73.09 7.97 36.01
N LEU A 137 -73.22 8.96 36.91
CA LEU A 137 -72.54 10.24 36.80
C LEU A 137 -71.02 10.08 36.81
N ASN A 138 -70.47 9.26 37.73
CA ASN A 138 -69.03 9.01 37.82
C ASN A 138 -68.48 8.27 36.59
N ILE A 139 -69.23 7.34 36.01
CA ILE A 139 -68.85 6.64 34.77
C ILE A 139 -68.80 7.63 33.61
N CYS A 140 -69.81 8.48 33.45
CA CYS A 140 -69.83 9.52 32.41
C CYS A 140 -68.69 10.54 32.58
N VAL A 141 -68.47 11.04 33.79
CA VAL A 141 -67.41 12.04 34.08
C VAL A 141 -66.02 11.43 33.91
N SER A 142 -65.80 10.19 34.34
CA SER A 142 -64.51 9.52 34.19
C SER A 142 -64.21 9.13 32.73
N GLY A 143 -65.23 8.75 31.95
CA GLY A 143 -65.11 8.52 30.50
C GLY A 143 -64.70 9.79 29.75
N ALA A 144 -65.39 10.91 30.00
CA ALA A 144 -65.07 12.20 29.39
C ALA A 144 -63.67 12.71 29.79
N LYS A 145 -63.24 12.50 31.04
CA LYS A 145 -61.88 12.85 31.50
C LYS A 145 -60.80 12.04 30.77
N LYS A 146 -60.97 10.72 30.64
CA LYS A 146 -60.00 9.85 29.94
C LYS A 146 -59.84 10.22 28.46
N GLU A 147 -60.94 10.52 27.77
CA GLU A 147 -60.87 10.92 26.36
C GLU A 147 -60.25 12.31 26.18
N LYS A 148 -60.48 13.24 27.13
CA LYS A 148 -59.84 14.56 27.14
C LYS A 148 -58.33 14.47 27.43
N GLU A 149 -57.91 13.56 28.31
CA GLU A 149 -56.49 13.29 28.58
C GLU A 149 -55.79 12.71 27.36
N LYS A 150 -56.38 11.72 26.68
CA LYS A 150 -55.85 11.17 25.41
C LYS A 150 -55.72 12.22 24.31
N LEU A 151 -56.71 13.10 24.19
CA LEU A 151 -56.67 14.20 23.25
C LEU A 151 -55.57 15.22 23.59
N SER A 152 -55.27 15.41 24.88
CA SER A 152 -54.18 16.27 25.33
C SER A 152 -52.79 15.67 25.08
N THR A 153 -52.63 14.35 25.19
CA THR A 153 -51.36 13.67 24.88
C THR A 153 -51.08 13.70 23.38
N LEU A 154 -52.08 13.38 22.56
CA LEU A 154 -51.95 13.43 21.09
C LEU A 154 -51.59 14.84 20.59
N LYS A 155 -52.18 15.89 21.16
CA LYS A 155 -51.82 17.28 20.83
C LYS A 155 -50.38 17.63 21.21
N LYS A 156 -49.90 17.18 22.38
CA LYS A 156 -48.49 17.40 22.79
C LYS A 156 -47.52 16.68 21.86
N ASP A 157 -47.86 15.49 21.38
CA ASP A 157 -47.02 14.74 20.44
C ASP A 157 -47.03 15.36 19.04
N GLN A 158 -48.18 15.89 18.60
CA GLN A 158 -48.28 16.72 17.39
C GLN A 158 -47.35 17.94 17.48
N GLU A 159 -47.39 18.68 18.59
CA GLU A 159 -46.62 19.90 18.80
C GLU A 159 -45.10 19.61 18.75
N LYS A 160 -44.66 18.56 19.46
CA LYS A 160 -43.26 18.08 19.41
C LYS A 160 -42.81 17.72 18.00
N ASN A 161 -43.61 16.95 17.25
CA ASN A 161 -43.26 16.54 15.89
C ASN A 161 -43.24 17.72 14.92
N THR A 162 -44.10 18.74 15.12
CA THR A 162 -44.07 19.95 14.29
C THR A 162 -42.83 20.81 14.57
N GLU A 163 -42.37 20.88 15.82
CA GLU A 163 -41.13 21.58 16.18
C GLU A 163 -39.88 20.89 15.62
N THR A 164 -39.81 19.56 15.71
CA THR A 164 -38.69 18.79 15.13
C THR A 164 -38.66 18.92 13.61
N THR A 165 -39.82 18.86 12.95
CA THR A 165 -39.93 19.06 11.49
C THR A 165 -39.48 20.46 11.07
N LYS A 166 -39.82 21.51 11.82
CA LYS A 166 -39.35 22.89 11.55
C LYS A 166 -37.83 23.00 11.67
N LYS A 167 -37.25 22.40 12.71
CA LYS A 167 -35.78 22.39 12.91
C LYS A 167 -35.08 21.66 11.77
N GLU A 168 -35.54 20.47 11.38
CA GLU A 168 -34.94 19.73 10.27
C GLU A 168 -35.06 20.47 8.93
N LYS A 169 -36.20 21.11 8.64
CA LYS A 169 -36.37 21.95 7.44
C LYS A 169 -35.42 23.15 7.43
N SER A 170 -35.20 23.82 8.56
CA SER A 170 -34.26 24.96 8.63
C SER A 170 -32.81 24.54 8.34
N LEU A 171 -32.37 23.40 8.87
CA LEU A 171 -31.05 22.85 8.61
C LEU A 171 -30.91 22.37 7.15
N LEU A 172 -31.99 21.85 6.57
CA LEU A 172 -32.02 21.41 5.18
C LEU A 172 -31.82 22.59 4.22
N ILE A 173 -32.47 23.73 4.46
CA ILE A 173 -32.29 24.96 3.67
C ILE A 173 -30.84 25.45 3.74
N GLN A 174 -30.23 25.43 4.94
CA GLN A 174 -28.82 25.81 5.10
C GLN A 174 -27.88 24.89 4.31
N GLU A 175 -28.08 23.56 4.37
CA GLU A 175 -27.26 22.61 3.59
C GLU A 175 -27.46 22.77 2.08
N GLU A 176 -28.66 23.13 1.61
CA GLU A 176 -28.93 23.42 0.20
C GLU A 176 -28.27 24.71 -0.29
N GLU A 177 -28.20 25.75 0.54
CA GLU A 177 -27.47 27.00 0.24
C GLU A 177 -25.95 26.76 0.18
N GLU A 178 -25.39 26.01 1.14
CA GLU A 178 -23.98 25.62 1.13
C GLU A 178 -23.62 24.80 -0.12
N LEU A 179 -24.51 23.89 -0.53
CA LEU A 179 -24.31 23.08 -1.73
C LEU A 179 -24.25 23.95 -2.99
N LYS A 180 -25.15 24.93 -3.15
CA LYS A 180 -25.14 25.87 -4.28
C LYS A 180 -23.85 26.70 -4.31
N ASN A 181 -23.39 27.17 -3.15
CA ASN A 181 -22.14 27.94 -3.07
C ASN A 181 -20.93 27.10 -3.50
N LEU A 182 -20.83 25.85 -3.02
CA LEU A 182 -19.76 24.93 -3.41
C LEU A 182 -19.82 24.54 -4.89
N GLU A 183 -21.02 24.38 -5.47
CA GLU A 183 -21.18 24.12 -6.91
C GLU A 183 -20.67 25.30 -7.77
N ASN A 184 -20.99 26.53 -7.37
CA ASN A 184 -20.49 27.74 -8.03
C ASN A 184 -18.96 27.84 -7.94
N GLU A 185 -18.38 27.57 -6.77
CA GLU A 185 -16.93 27.59 -6.58
C GLU A 185 -16.19 26.49 -7.36
N ILE A 186 -16.79 25.31 -7.54
CA ILE A 186 -16.21 24.26 -8.39
C ILE A 186 -16.28 24.68 -9.86
N CYS A 187 -17.36 25.36 -10.28
CA CYS A 187 -17.50 25.86 -11.64
C CYS A 187 -16.37 26.85 -11.96
N THR A 188 -16.13 27.84 -11.09
CA THR A 188 -15.05 28.81 -11.26
C THR A 188 -13.67 28.14 -11.21
N SER A 189 -13.45 27.19 -10.30
CA SER A 189 -12.18 26.46 -10.19
C SER A 189 -11.91 25.57 -11.41
N LYS A 190 -12.96 24.95 -11.99
CA LYS A 190 -12.86 24.15 -13.23
C LYS A 190 -12.56 25.03 -14.45
N GLU A 191 -13.14 26.22 -14.51
CA GLU A 191 -12.85 27.19 -15.56
C GLU A 191 -11.39 27.68 -15.47
N GLN A 192 -10.91 28.00 -14.27
CA GLN A 192 -9.50 28.33 -14.02
C GLN A 192 -8.55 27.18 -14.37
N LEU A 193 -8.93 25.94 -14.05
CA LEU A 193 -8.17 24.74 -14.42
C LEU A 193 -8.13 24.55 -15.94
N SER A 194 -9.27 24.72 -16.63
CA SER A 194 -9.35 24.65 -18.08
C SER A 194 -8.46 25.69 -18.74
N ASN A 195 -8.54 26.94 -18.30
CA ASN A 195 -7.69 28.03 -18.78
C ASN A 195 -6.21 27.74 -18.51
N SER A 196 -5.85 27.23 -17.33
CA SER A 196 -4.47 26.87 -16.99
C SER A 196 -3.95 25.68 -17.80
N ARG A 197 -4.80 24.68 -18.08
CA ARG A 197 -4.48 23.55 -18.97
C ARG A 197 -4.34 23.97 -20.42
N GLN A 198 -5.18 24.88 -20.90
CA GLN A 198 -5.04 25.45 -22.25
C GLN A 198 -3.76 26.26 -22.37
N HIS A 199 -3.39 27.07 -21.36
CA HIS A 199 -2.09 27.74 -21.32
C HIS A 199 -0.94 26.73 -21.25
N TRP A 200 -1.07 25.65 -20.49
CA TRP A 200 -0.05 24.60 -20.44
C TRP A 200 0.09 23.87 -21.78
N ASN A 201 -1.02 23.54 -22.45
CA ASN A 201 -1.03 22.90 -23.77
C ASN A 201 -0.50 23.84 -24.85
N SER A 202 -0.92 25.10 -24.89
CA SER A 202 -0.40 26.07 -25.86
C SER A 202 1.07 26.37 -25.62
N PHE A 203 1.53 26.39 -24.36
CA PHE A 203 2.94 26.48 -24.02
C PHE A 203 3.71 25.19 -24.32
N ALA A 204 3.06 24.02 -24.26
CA ALA A 204 3.63 22.73 -24.66
C ALA A 204 3.68 22.56 -26.19
N GLU A 205 2.75 23.14 -26.94
CA GLU A 205 2.71 23.14 -28.40
C GLU A 205 3.67 24.19 -29.00
N GLN A 206 3.72 25.39 -28.41
CA GLN A 206 4.69 26.42 -28.82
C GLN A 206 6.12 26.00 -28.53
N VAL A 207 6.31 25.05 -27.62
CA VAL A 207 7.63 24.66 -27.19
C VAL A 207 7.68 23.14 -27.06
N ASP A 208 8.24 22.49 -28.09
CA ASP A 208 8.78 21.11 -28.11
C ASP A 208 9.86 20.90 -27.02
N ILE A 209 9.60 21.27 -25.76
CA ILE A 209 10.59 21.46 -24.69
C ILE A 209 11.25 20.17 -24.27
N HIS A 210 10.54 19.05 -24.31
CA HIS A 210 11.17 17.81 -23.90
C HIS A 210 12.25 17.38 -24.89
N SER A 211 12.22 17.84 -26.14
CA SER A 211 13.33 17.67 -27.09
C SER A 211 14.23 18.91 -27.11
N PHE A 212 13.69 20.12 -27.17
CA PHE A 212 14.45 21.38 -27.28
C PHE A 212 15.19 21.77 -26.00
N SER A 213 14.53 21.75 -24.82
CA SER A 213 15.20 21.99 -23.53
C SER A 213 16.14 20.85 -23.16
N LYS A 214 15.79 19.59 -23.51
CA LYS A 214 16.77 18.49 -23.38
C LYS A 214 17.96 18.69 -24.30
N ASN A 215 17.75 19.09 -25.55
CA ASN A 215 18.85 19.32 -26.50
C ASN A 215 19.71 20.52 -26.07
N GLU A 216 19.12 21.62 -25.61
CA GLU A 216 19.86 22.75 -25.03
C GLU A 216 20.60 22.35 -23.76
N ARG A 217 19.99 21.53 -22.91
CA ARG A 217 20.61 21.03 -21.67
C ARG A 217 21.75 20.04 -21.95
N VAL A 218 21.58 19.14 -22.91
CA VAL A 218 22.62 18.20 -23.38
C VAL A 218 23.76 18.98 -24.02
N LYS A 219 23.46 19.99 -24.86
CA LYS A 219 24.47 20.88 -25.42
C LYS A 219 25.22 21.68 -24.36
N LEU A 220 24.51 22.16 -23.32
CA LEU A 220 25.11 22.86 -22.19
C LEU A 220 26.02 21.94 -21.39
N GLU A 221 25.59 20.71 -21.11
CA GLU A 221 26.35 19.71 -20.37
C GLU A 221 27.58 19.21 -21.16
N GLU A 222 27.44 19.04 -22.48
CA GLU A 222 28.55 18.75 -23.40
C GLU A 222 29.56 19.92 -23.46
N ALA A 223 29.07 21.16 -23.51
CA ALA A 223 29.92 22.36 -23.47
C ALA A 223 30.64 22.50 -22.13
N GLU A 224 29.96 22.24 -21.01
CA GLU A 224 30.58 22.26 -19.68
C GLU A 224 31.62 21.15 -19.51
N ASN A 225 31.33 19.93 -19.95
CA ASN A 225 32.24 18.78 -19.84
C ASN A 225 33.49 18.95 -20.73
N SER A 226 33.33 19.48 -21.94
CA SER A 226 34.46 19.81 -22.83
C SER A 226 35.31 20.96 -22.29
N GLN A 227 34.70 21.94 -21.62
CA GLN A 227 35.43 23.02 -20.96
C GLN A 227 36.18 22.54 -19.71
N GLN A 228 35.60 21.63 -18.92
CA GLN A 228 36.25 21.08 -17.73
C GLN A 228 37.44 20.20 -18.10
N THR A 229 37.29 19.28 -19.05
CA THR A 229 38.38 18.39 -19.51
C THR A 229 39.56 19.17 -20.08
N SER A 230 39.30 20.21 -20.86
CA SER A 230 40.34 21.12 -21.38
C SER A 230 41.01 21.96 -20.29
N HIS A 231 40.28 22.43 -19.27
CA HIS A 231 40.85 23.19 -18.15
C HIS A 231 41.80 22.36 -17.28
N HIS A 232 41.47 21.10 -16.97
CA HIS A 232 42.32 20.26 -16.10
C HIS A 232 43.65 19.89 -16.78
N SER A 233 43.61 19.45 -18.04
CA SER A 233 44.81 19.12 -18.82
C SER A 233 45.70 20.34 -19.07
N SER A 234 45.10 21.50 -19.40
CA SER A 234 45.87 22.73 -19.65
C SER A 234 46.45 23.37 -18.39
N SER A 235 45.78 23.27 -17.23
CA SER A 235 46.32 23.76 -15.95
C SER A 235 47.54 22.95 -15.49
N LEU A 236 47.48 21.63 -15.64
CA LEU A 236 48.54 20.70 -15.25
C LEU A 236 49.81 20.91 -16.09
N VAL A 237 49.67 21.02 -17.42
CA VAL A 237 50.78 21.30 -18.33
C VAL A 237 51.36 22.70 -18.09
N LYS A 238 50.54 23.72 -17.83
CA LYS A 238 51.01 25.07 -17.48
C LYS A 238 51.82 25.10 -16.19
N ALA A 239 51.39 24.36 -15.16
CA ALA A 239 52.12 24.28 -13.90
C ALA A 239 53.50 23.63 -14.07
N LEU A 240 53.61 22.54 -14.84
CA LEU A 240 54.89 21.87 -15.09
C LEU A 240 55.83 22.68 -16.00
N LEU A 241 55.29 23.37 -17.01
CA LEU A 241 56.09 24.29 -17.84
C LEU A 241 56.59 25.50 -17.05
N ARG A 242 55.83 25.95 -16.05
CA ARG A 242 56.26 26.99 -15.11
C ARG A 242 57.45 26.52 -14.27
N GLU A 243 57.41 25.32 -13.70
CA GLU A 243 58.53 24.72 -12.96
C GLU A 243 59.80 24.56 -13.81
N LYS A 244 59.62 24.24 -15.11
CA LYS A 244 60.72 24.21 -16.08
C LYS A 244 61.32 25.61 -16.28
N SER A 245 60.48 26.63 -16.49
CA SER A 245 60.95 28.01 -16.70
C SER A 245 61.64 28.60 -15.46
N GLU A 246 61.21 28.18 -14.26
CA GLU A 246 61.81 28.58 -12.99
C GLU A 246 63.04 27.72 -12.62
N GLY A 247 63.41 26.74 -13.46
CA GLY A 247 64.65 25.97 -13.35
C GLY A 247 64.68 24.90 -12.24
N ARG A 248 63.57 24.66 -11.53
CA ARG A 248 63.52 23.71 -10.40
C ARG A 248 63.56 22.25 -10.84
N ILE A 249 62.94 21.95 -11.98
CA ILE A 249 62.96 20.61 -12.60
C ILE A 249 63.42 20.77 -14.06
N PRO A 250 64.73 20.78 -14.33
CA PRO A 250 65.25 20.73 -15.70
C PRO A 250 64.96 19.34 -16.30
N GLY A 251 64.83 19.26 -17.63
CA GLY A 251 64.65 17.99 -18.34
C GLY A 251 63.22 17.68 -18.82
N ILE A 252 62.26 18.59 -18.60
CA ILE A 252 60.90 18.47 -19.15
C ILE A 252 60.87 19.04 -20.57
N TYR A 253 60.50 18.25 -21.57
CA TYR A 253 60.36 18.73 -22.96
C TYR A 253 58.99 19.34 -23.22
N GLY A 254 57.94 18.73 -22.68
CA GLY A 254 56.55 19.18 -22.84
C GLY A 254 55.64 18.02 -23.24
N ARG A 255 54.40 18.33 -23.64
CA ARG A 255 53.44 17.35 -24.14
C ARG A 255 53.88 16.80 -25.50
N LEU A 256 53.77 15.49 -25.72
CA LEU A 256 54.25 14.83 -26.93
C LEU A 256 53.62 15.41 -28.21
N GLY A 257 52.32 15.71 -28.19
CA GLY A 257 51.63 16.32 -29.34
C GLY A 257 52.19 17.68 -29.75
N ASP A 258 52.68 18.49 -28.80
CA ASP A 258 53.22 19.83 -29.09
C ASP A 258 54.65 19.79 -29.67
N LEU A 259 55.32 18.63 -29.61
CA LEU A 259 56.72 18.44 -30.02
C LEU A 259 56.85 18.01 -31.50
N GLY A 260 55.74 17.69 -32.18
CA GLY A 260 55.71 17.23 -33.57
C GLY A 260 54.76 18.05 -34.44
N ALA A 261 54.96 18.01 -35.75
CA ALA A 261 54.09 18.64 -36.75
C ALA A 261 53.64 17.60 -37.79
N ILE A 262 52.38 17.67 -38.20
CA ILE A 262 51.79 16.81 -39.24
C ILE A 262 50.85 17.66 -40.12
N ASP A 263 50.55 17.20 -41.32
CA ASP A 263 49.56 17.81 -42.21
C ASP A 263 48.13 17.66 -41.64
N GLU A 264 47.29 18.68 -41.78
CA GLU A 264 45.93 18.75 -41.23
C GLU A 264 45.04 17.60 -41.72
N LYS A 265 45.32 17.10 -42.93
CA LYS A 265 44.63 15.94 -43.52
C LYS A 265 44.66 14.70 -42.61
N TYR A 266 45.70 14.54 -41.81
CA TYR A 266 45.91 13.39 -40.95
C TYR A 266 45.63 13.66 -39.47
N ASP A 267 45.09 14.83 -39.11
CA ASP A 267 44.84 15.23 -37.72
C ASP A 267 43.85 14.28 -37.00
N ILE A 268 42.77 13.88 -37.68
CA ILE A 268 41.79 12.94 -37.13
C ILE A 268 42.41 11.55 -36.97
N ALA A 269 43.20 11.13 -37.96
CA ALA A 269 43.88 9.83 -37.96
C ALA A 269 44.88 9.74 -36.81
N ILE A 270 45.71 10.77 -36.59
CA ILE A 270 46.73 10.76 -35.53
C ILE A 270 46.12 10.88 -34.13
N SER A 271 45.10 11.73 -33.96
CA SER A 271 44.41 11.92 -32.69
C SER A 271 43.70 10.64 -32.26
N THR A 272 42.98 9.99 -33.18
CA THR A 272 42.31 8.72 -32.90
C THR A 272 43.30 7.56 -32.70
N ALA A 273 44.36 7.49 -33.50
CA ALA A 273 45.33 6.40 -33.40
C ALA A 273 46.20 6.46 -32.13
N CYS A 274 46.38 7.65 -31.54
CA CYS A 274 47.38 7.88 -30.52
C CYS A 274 46.83 8.63 -29.30
N GLY A 275 46.17 7.91 -28.39
CA GLY A 275 45.81 8.46 -27.06
C GLY A 275 47.00 8.78 -26.15
N ARG A 276 48.25 8.56 -26.60
CA ARG A 276 49.49 8.88 -25.88
C ARG A 276 50.02 10.28 -26.17
N LEU A 277 49.38 11.05 -27.06
CA LEU A 277 49.82 12.41 -27.43
C LEU A 277 49.77 13.40 -26.27
N ASP A 278 48.88 13.19 -25.30
CA ASP A 278 48.77 14.00 -24.09
C ASP A 278 49.83 13.67 -23.03
N ASN A 279 50.65 12.63 -23.23
CA ASN A 279 51.74 12.29 -22.30
C ASN A 279 52.88 13.31 -22.36
N ILE A 280 53.54 13.53 -21.22
CA ILE A 280 54.61 14.52 -21.09
C ILE A 280 55.97 13.85 -21.27
N VAL A 281 56.82 14.39 -22.14
CA VAL A 281 58.16 13.87 -22.43
C VAL A 281 59.19 14.48 -21.48
N THR A 282 60.03 13.62 -20.90
CA THR A 282 61.11 13.92 -19.95
C THR A 282 62.41 13.27 -20.40
N ASP A 283 63.56 13.81 -20.01
CA ASP A 283 64.89 13.26 -20.33
C ASP A 283 65.16 11.90 -19.67
N THR A 284 64.92 11.75 -18.37
CA THR A 284 65.27 10.57 -17.55
C THR A 284 64.11 10.12 -16.65
N ILE A 285 64.19 8.89 -16.14
CA ILE A 285 63.20 8.40 -15.14
C ILE A 285 63.21 9.26 -13.87
N THR A 286 64.38 9.75 -13.45
CA THR A 286 64.50 10.52 -12.22
C THR A 286 63.78 11.86 -12.27
N THR A 287 63.76 12.52 -13.44
CA THR A 287 63.01 13.77 -13.62
C THR A 287 61.51 13.52 -13.69
N ALA A 288 61.08 12.41 -14.32
CA ALA A 288 59.68 11.99 -14.29
C ALA A 288 59.18 11.73 -12.86
N GLN A 289 59.97 11.08 -12.00
CA GLN A 289 59.64 10.88 -10.58
C GLN A 289 59.49 12.20 -9.83
N LYS A 290 60.40 13.16 -10.05
CA LYS A 290 60.31 14.51 -9.47
C LYS A 290 59.04 15.25 -9.90
N CYS A 291 58.65 15.14 -11.18
CA CYS A 291 57.40 15.69 -11.68
C CYS A 291 56.17 15.06 -11.00
N VAL A 292 56.17 13.74 -10.80
CA VAL A 292 55.08 13.04 -10.10
C VAL A 292 54.98 13.49 -8.64
N GLU A 293 56.11 13.61 -7.94
CA GLU A 293 56.13 14.15 -6.57
C GLU A 293 55.59 15.58 -6.51
N PHE A 294 55.95 16.43 -7.47
CA PHE A 294 55.45 17.80 -7.57
C PHE A 294 53.92 17.84 -7.73
N LEU A 295 53.37 17.01 -8.63
CA LEU A 295 51.92 16.92 -8.83
C LEU A 295 51.19 16.43 -7.57
N LYS A 296 51.77 15.47 -6.84
CA LYS A 296 51.23 14.96 -5.57
C LYS A 296 51.27 16.03 -4.47
N ARG A 297 52.36 16.79 -4.34
CA ARG A 297 52.47 17.85 -3.32
C ARG A 297 51.43 18.96 -3.51
N ASN A 298 51.11 19.28 -4.76
CA ASN A 298 50.22 20.38 -5.11
C ASN A 298 48.79 19.95 -5.49
N ASN A 299 48.47 18.65 -5.43
CA ASN A 299 47.18 18.07 -5.84
C ASN A 299 46.70 18.54 -7.22
N LEU A 300 47.62 18.61 -8.18
CA LEU A 300 47.35 19.18 -9.52
C LEU A 300 46.74 18.16 -10.50
N GLY A 301 46.63 16.88 -10.11
CA GLY A 301 46.04 15.80 -10.90
C GLY A 301 47.02 14.69 -11.26
N TYR A 302 46.64 13.88 -12.24
CA TYR A 302 47.39 12.74 -12.74
C TYR A 302 47.94 13.03 -14.14
N ALA A 303 49.20 12.68 -14.39
CA ALA A 303 49.83 12.78 -15.71
C ALA A 303 50.75 11.58 -15.96
N THR A 304 50.83 11.15 -17.22
CA THR A 304 51.70 10.07 -17.67
C THR A 304 52.95 10.67 -18.31
N PHE A 305 54.13 10.16 -17.93
CA PHE A 305 55.42 10.66 -18.42
C PHE A 305 56.12 9.64 -19.33
N ILE A 306 56.80 10.13 -20.37
CA ILE A 306 57.64 9.35 -21.28
C ILE A 306 59.09 9.76 -21.02
N ALA A 307 59.90 8.84 -20.48
CA ALA A 307 61.32 9.06 -20.23
C ALA A 307 62.16 8.66 -21.46
N LEU A 308 62.91 9.61 -22.03
CA LEU A 308 63.65 9.43 -23.29
C LEU A 308 64.81 8.43 -23.14
N ASP A 309 65.44 8.35 -21.97
CA ASP A 309 66.48 7.38 -21.64
C ASP A 309 66.08 5.92 -21.95
N GLN A 310 64.86 5.53 -21.57
CA GLN A 310 64.32 4.18 -21.81
C GLN A 310 63.84 3.95 -23.25
N MET A 311 63.62 5.03 -24.02
CA MET A 311 63.12 4.95 -25.39
C MET A 311 64.23 4.77 -26.42
N LYS A 312 65.51 4.91 -26.04
CA LYS A 312 66.66 4.71 -26.95
C LYS A 312 66.67 3.34 -27.65
N LYS A 313 66.09 2.31 -27.04
CA LYS A 313 65.94 0.97 -27.65
C LYS A 313 65.17 0.97 -28.98
N TRP A 314 64.36 2.00 -29.23
CA TRP A 314 63.57 2.13 -30.44
C TRP A 314 64.28 2.88 -31.57
N GLU A 315 65.44 3.49 -31.31
CA GLU A 315 66.24 4.20 -32.30
C GLU A 315 66.54 3.40 -33.60
N PRO A 316 66.93 2.11 -33.57
CA PRO A 316 67.20 1.35 -34.81
C PRO A 316 65.96 1.19 -35.71
N TYR A 317 64.76 1.13 -35.13
CA TYR A 317 63.51 0.99 -35.89
C TYR A 317 63.04 2.29 -36.55
N THR A 318 63.52 3.44 -36.08
CA THR A 318 63.18 4.75 -36.68
C THR A 318 63.80 4.95 -38.07
N ARG A 319 64.92 4.27 -38.37
CA ARG A 319 65.67 4.40 -39.63
C ARG A 319 65.28 3.38 -40.70
N GLN A 320 64.40 2.43 -40.37
CA GLN A 320 63.92 1.41 -41.29
C GLN A 320 62.83 1.99 -42.20
N GLN A 321 63.08 2.00 -43.51
CA GLN A 321 62.06 2.25 -44.54
C GLN A 321 61.49 0.91 -44.98
N ILE A 322 60.26 0.62 -44.57
CA ILE A 322 59.52 -0.60 -44.90
C ILE A 322 58.41 -0.22 -45.87
N SER A 323 58.29 -0.94 -46.98
CA SER A 323 57.17 -0.79 -47.91
C SER A 323 55.99 -1.64 -47.44
N PHE A 324 54.82 -1.03 -47.32
CA PHE A 324 53.59 -1.70 -46.90
C PHE A 324 52.65 -1.96 -48.08
N PRO A 325 51.74 -2.93 -47.97
CA PRO A 325 50.75 -3.23 -49.00
C PRO A 325 49.97 -1.98 -49.44
N GLU A 326 49.66 -1.90 -50.74
CA GLU A 326 48.95 -0.76 -51.37
C GLU A 326 49.68 0.61 -51.27
N ASN A 327 50.98 0.61 -50.93
CA ASN A 327 51.80 1.82 -50.79
C ASN A 327 51.19 2.86 -49.81
N VAL A 328 50.54 2.35 -48.76
CA VAL A 328 49.94 3.18 -47.72
C VAL A 328 51.02 3.75 -46.80
N PRO A 329 51.02 5.07 -46.53
CA PRO A 329 52.02 5.68 -45.66
C PRO A 329 51.84 5.24 -44.20
N ARG A 330 52.98 5.08 -43.52
CA ARG A 330 53.03 4.91 -42.06
C ARG A 330 52.89 6.27 -41.39
N LEU A 331 52.06 6.33 -40.36
CA LEU A 331 51.72 7.57 -39.66
C LEU A 331 52.96 8.23 -39.04
N PHE A 332 53.89 7.43 -38.51
CA PHE A 332 55.19 7.90 -37.99
C PHE A 332 56.02 8.68 -39.02
N ASP A 333 56.05 8.26 -40.29
CA ASP A 333 56.87 8.89 -41.32
C ASP A 333 56.30 10.25 -41.78
N LEU A 334 55.02 10.49 -41.49
CA LEU A 334 54.34 11.76 -41.78
C LEU A 334 54.64 12.82 -40.71
N VAL A 335 55.16 12.42 -39.54
CA VAL A 335 55.46 13.33 -38.42
C VAL A 335 56.82 14.00 -38.63
N ARG A 336 56.82 15.34 -38.63
CA ARG A 336 58.02 16.17 -38.68
C ARG A 336 58.36 16.65 -37.27
N VAL A 337 59.59 16.39 -36.82
CA VAL A 337 60.07 16.73 -35.47
C VAL A 337 61.26 17.69 -35.57
N LYS A 338 61.33 18.68 -34.67
CA LYS A 338 62.45 19.63 -34.62
C LYS A 338 63.74 18.99 -34.10
N ASP A 339 63.62 18.20 -33.04
CA ASP A 339 64.74 17.51 -32.41
C ASP A 339 64.70 16.00 -32.71
N HIS A 340 65.70 15.50 -33.44
CA HIS A 340 65.77 14.08 -33.80
C HIS A 340 65.85 13.13 -32.60
N ALA A 341 66.31 13.61 -31.44
CA ALA A 341 66.35 12.85 -30.19
C ALA A 341 64.95 12.43 -29.68
N LEU A 342 63.88 13.09 -30.15
CA LEU A 342 62.50 12.80 -29.77
C LEU A 342 61.83 11.76 -30.67
N LEU A 343 62.45 11.39 -31.80
CA LEU A 343 61.91 10.38 -32.72
C LEU A 343 61.60 9.04 -32.06
N PRO A 344 62.43 8.51 -31.13
CA PRO A 344 62.10 7.27 -30.43
C PRO A 344 60.82 7.36 -29.60
N ALA A 345 60.48 8.54 -29.05
CA ALA A 345 59.23 8.74 -28.30
C ALA A 345 57.99 8.76 -29.22
N PHE A 346 58.11 9.34 -30.42
CA PHE A 346 57.06 9.26 -31.45
C PHE A 346 56.88 7.84 -31.97
N TYR A 347 57.98 7.10 -32.20
CA TYR A 347 57.92 5.71 -32.63
C TYR A 347 57.29 4.81 -31.55
N PHE A 348 57.63 5.01 -30.28
CA PHE A 348 56.99 4.29 -29.17
C PHE A 348 55.47 4.47 -29.15
N SER A 349 54.99 5.67 -29.51
CA SER A 349 53.57 6.03 -29.43
C SER A 349 52.78 5.60 -30.67
N LEU A 350 53.35 5.75 -31.86
CA LEU A 350 52.69 5.47 -33.15
C LEU A 350 52.99 4.08 -33.71
N GLN A 351 54.18 3.53 -33.45
CA GLN A 351 54.67 2.27 -33.98
C GLN A 351 54.45 2.16 -35.50
N ASN A 352 54.20 0.95 -36.02
CA ASN A 352 53.87 0.72 -37.42
C ASN A 352 52.35 0.89 -37.68
N THR A 353 51.78 2.02 -37.27
CA THR A 353 50.39 2.37 -37.60
C THR A 353 50.31 2.95 -39.01
N LEU A 354 49.44 2.38 -39.84
CA LEU A 354 49.21 2.77 -41.23
C LEU A 354 47.94 3.64 -41.36
N VAL A 355 47.86 4.46 -42.42
CA VAL A 355 46.73 5.36 -42.66
C VAL A 355 45.94 4.98 -43.92
N GLY A 356 44.77 4.36 -43.76
CA GLY A 356 43.86 4.07 -44.88
C GLY A 356 42.90 5.23 -45.20
N SER A 357 42.40 5.30 -46.43
CA SER A 357 41.36 6.29 -46.79
C SER A 357 40.00 5.92 -46.22
N ASP A 358 39.62 4.64 -46.33
CA ASP A 358 38.30 4.12 -45.98
C ASP A 358 38.38 2.80 -45.21
N LEU A 359 37.28 2.45 -44.53
CA LEU A 359 37.17 1.24 -43.70
C LEU A 359 37.44 -0.04 -44.49
N GLU A 360 37.00 -0.10 -45.74
CA GLU A 360 37.23 -1.25 -46.62
C GLU A 360 38.72 -1.46 -46.91
N GLN A 361 39.43 -0.36 -47.17
CA GLN A 361 40.88 -0.38 -47.38
C GLN A 361 41.59 -0.79 -46.09
N ALA A 362 41.19 -0.20 -44.94
CA ALA A 362 41.75 -0.54 -43.65
C ALA A 362 41.54 -2.02 -43.30
N THR A 363 40.36 -2.58 -43.60
CA THR A 363 40.04 -3.99 -43.35
C THR A 363 40.90 -4.92 -44.22
N ARG A 364 41.14 -4.55 -45.48
CA ARG A 364 41.96 -5.34 -46.40
C ARG A 364 43.42 -5.41 -45.93
N ILE A 365 43.97 -4.29 -45.50
CA ILE A 365 45.36 -4.19 -45.04
C ILE A 365 45.52 -4.79 -43.64
N GLY A 366 44.58 -4.53 -42.72
CA GLY A 366 44.69 -4.96 -41.32
C GLY A 366 44.37 -6.43 -41.07
N LEU A 367 43.38 -7.01 -41.76
CA LEU A 367 42.85 -8.35 -41.47
C LEU A 367 43.10 -9.39 -42.57
N LYS A 368 43.12 -9.01 -43.85
CA LYS A 368 43.19 -9.96 -44.99
C LYS A 368 44.63 -10.28 -45.45
N GLY A 369 45.63 -9.58 -44.95
CA GLY A 369 47.04 -9.78 -45.30
C GLY A 369 47.69 -11.01 -44.63
N ARG A 370 48.87 -11.42 -45.12
CA ARG A 370 49.72 -12.43 -44.45
C ARG A 370 50.25 -11.93 -43.11
N GLU A 371 50.56 -10.64 -43.04
CA GLU A 371 50.93 -9.95 -41.82
C GLU A 371 49.79 -9.01 -41.41
N ARG A 372 49.54 -8.91 -40.10
CA ARG A 372 48.52 -8.01 -39.56
C ARG A 372 49.14 -6.67 -39.21
N HIS A 373 48.52 -5.59 -39.67
CA HIS A 373 48.95 -4.23 -39.39
C HIS A 373 47.86 -3.45 -38.67
N ARG A 374 48.27 -2.51 -37.82
CA ARG A 374 47.36 -1.54 -37.22
C ARG A 374 47.07 -0.45 -38.25
N VAL A 375 45.80 -0.23 -38.57
CA VAL A 375 45.39 0.74 -39.60
C VAL A 375 44.35 1.70 -39.02
N VAL A 376 44.54 2.99 -39.24
CA VAL A 376 43.54 4.03 -38.94
C VAL A 376 43.02 4.64 -40.22
N THR A 377 41.72 4.89 -40.32
CA THR A 377 41.14 5.60 -41.48
C THR A 377 41.25 7.11 -41.30
N LEU A 378 41.21 7.86 -42.40
CA LEU A 378 41.12 9.34 -42.35
C LEU A 378 39.89 9.84 -41.56
N LYS A 379 38.85 9.00 -41.45
CA LYS A 379 37.62 9.27 -40.69
C LYS A 379 37.73 8.95 -39.19
N GLY A 380 38.82 8.32 -38.74
CA GLY A 380 39.05 8.00 -37.33
C GLY A 380 38.52 6.64 -36.90
N GLU A 381 38.41 5.67 -37.80
CA GLU A 381 38.14 4.27 -37.45
C GLU A 381 39.49 3.53 -37.31
N VAL A 382 39.65 2.71 -36.28
CA VAL A 382 40.91 2.00 -35.99
C VAL A 382 40.71 0.51 -36.06
N ILE A 383 41.60 -0.18 -36.76
CA ILE A 383 41.72 -1.63 -36.76
C ILE A 383 43.06 -1.98 -36.15
N ASP A 384 43.04 -2.74 -35.05
CA ASP A 384 44.25 -3.14 -34.34
C ASP A 384 44.80 -4.49 -34.83
N THR A 385 46.08 -4.74 -34.57
CA THR A 385 46.78 -6.00 -34.90
C THR A 385 46.14 -7.23 -34.26
N THR A 386 45.49 -7.06 -33.11
CA THR A 386 44.72 -8.08 -32.38
C THR A 386 43.44 -8.49 -33.10
N GLY A 387 42.99 -7.70 -34.09
CA GLY A 387 41.75 -7.90 -34.83
C GLY A 387 40.54 -7.16 -34.24
N THR A 388 40.74 -6.31 -33.23
CA THR A 388 39.69 -5.41 -32.74
C THR A 388 39.46 -4.26 -33.72
N MET A 389 38.20 -3.93 -33.99
CA MET A 389 37.81 -2.76 -34.79
C MET A 389 37.08 -1.76 -33.89
N SER A 390 37.44 -0.49 -33.97
CA SER A 390 36.86 0.61 -33.20
C SER A 390 36.40 1.72 -34.13
N GLY A 391 35.10 2.00 -34.14
CA GLY A 391 34.46 3.08 -34.91
C GLY A 391 33.06 3.36 -34.34
N GLY A 392 32.66 4.62 -34.24
CA GLY A 392 31.38 5.04 -33.64
C GLY A 392 30.82 6.32 -34.27
N GLY A 393 29.54 6.61 -34.03
CA GLY A 393 28.83 7.75 -34.63
C GLY A 393 28.99 9.11 -33.92
N GLY A 394 29.89 9.22 -32.94
CA GLY A 394 30.20 10.48 -32.26
C GLY A 394 31.06 11.42 -33.11
N ARG A 395 31.30 12.66 -32.62
CA ARG A 395 32.24 13.57 -33.28
C ARG A 395 33.65 12.98 -33.24
N PRO A 396 34.39 12.93 -34.37
CA PRO A 396 35.77 12.44 -34.37
C PRO A 396 36.66 13.32 -33.49
N LEU A 397 37.65 12.71 -32.82
CA LEU A 397 38.67 13.41 -32.06
C LEU A 397 39.50 14.25 -33.03
N LYS A 398 39.27 15.57 -33.03
CA LYS A 398 39.99 16.55 -33.86
C LYS A 398 40.73 17.54 -32.94
N GLY A 399 41.98 17.86 -33.25
CA GLY A 399 42.75 18.88 -32.53
C GLY A 399 43.52 18.40 -31.28
N GLU A 400 43.73 17.09 -31.07
CA GLU A 400 44.65 16.64 -30.00
C GLU A 400 46.12 16.97 -30.34
N TRP A 401 46.45 16.91 -31.63
CA TRP A 401 47.79 17.15 -32.19
C TRP A 401 48.22 18.63 -32.11
N VAL A 402 47.36 19.58 -32.47
CA VAL A 402 47.62 21.03 -32.31
C VAL A 402 46.51 21.66 -31.48
N LYS A 403 46.71 21.71 -30.16
CA LYS A 403 45.96 22.63 -29.28
C LYS A 403 46.56 24.04 -29.43
N LYS A 404 46.53 24.62 -30.63
CA LYS A 404 46.49 26.10 -30.70
C LYS A 404 45.26 26.50 -29.91
N VAL A 405 45.35 27.63 -29.21
CA VAL A 405 44.21 28.27 -28.52
C VAL A 405 43.18 28.66 -29.58
N ILE A 406 42.50 27.68 -30.14
CA ILE A 406 41.24 27.81 -30.83
C ILE A 406 40.29 27.98 -29.66
N GLU A 407 39.72 29.18 -29.56
CA GLU A 407 38.60 29.48 -28.69
C GLU A 407 37.67 28.25 -28.69
N CYS A 408 37.44 27.69 -27.50
CA CYS A 408 36.40 26.69 -27.34
C CYS A 408 35.16 27.25 -28.05
N ALA A 409 34.50 26.46 -28.88
CA ALA A 409 33.41 26.90 -29.75
C ALA A 409 32.20 27.55 -29.02
N PHE A 410 32.25 27.66 -27.69
CA PHE A 410 31.28 28.31 -26.83
C PHE A 410 32.01 29.25 -25.85
N SER A 411 31.65 30.54 -25.87
CA SER A 411 32.13 31.52 -24.87
C SER A 411 31.49 31.25 -23.51
N LYS A 412 32.16 31.64 -22.42
CA LYS A 412 31.58 31.61 -21.06
C LYS A 412 30.27 32.41 -20.99
N GLU A 413 30.14 33.46 -21.80
CA GLU A 413 28.94 34.28 -21.88
C GLU A 413 27.76 33.51 -22.48
N ASP A 414 28.00 32.67 -23.50
CA ASP A 414 26.95 31.87 -24.14
C ASP A 414 26.45 30.77 -23.21
N ILE A 415 27.35 30.13 -22.47
CA ILE A 415 27.01 29.14 -21.43
C ILE A 415 26.13 29.80 -20.35
N THR A 416 26.46 31.02 -19.92
CA THR A 416 25.63 31.73 -18.93
C THR A 416 24.25 32.13 -19.46
N ARG A 417 24.15 32.53 -20.73
CA ARG A 417 22.87 32.86 -21.39
C ARG A 417 21.99 31.62 -21.55
N MET A 418 22.55 30.52 -22.04
CA MET A 418 21.86 29.24 -22.18
C MET A 418 21.39 28.72 -20.82
N ALA A 419 22.24 28.78 -19.79
CA ALA A 419 21.87 28.40 -18.42
C ALA A 419 20.74 29.27 -17.84
N ALA A 420 20.71 30.57 -18.15
CA ALA A 420 19.65 31.47 -17.72
C ALA A 420 18.31 31.14 -18.39
N ASN A 421 18.31 30.89 -19.69
CA ASN A 421 17.12 30.53 -20.47
C ASN A 421 16.52 29.20 -20.00
N VAL A 422 17.36 28.17 -19.81
CA VAL A 422 16.93 26.87 -19.28
C VAL A 422 16.31 27.03 -17.89
N ARG A 423 16.89 27.85 -17.01
CA ARG A 423 16.31 28.12 -15.68
C ARG A 423 14.94 28.78 -15.76
N GLN A 424 14.78 29.83 -16.56
CA GLN A 424 13.50 30.54 -16.69
C GLN A 424 12.38 29.67 -17.26
N LEU A 425 12.71 28.80 -18.23
CA LEU A 425 11.73 27.85 -18.77
C LEU A 425 11.34 26.80 -17.74
N THR A 426 12.31 26.29 -16.98
CA THR A 426 12.06 25.28 -15.95
C THR A 426 11.20 25.82 -14.81
N THR A 427 11.41 27.08 -14.38
CA THR A 427 10.60 27.71 -13.33
C THR A 427 9.15 27.88 -13.77
N LYS A 428 8.91 28.41 -14.98
CA LYS A 428 7.56 28.58 -15.54
C LYS A 428 6.79 27.25 -15.65
N ILE A 429 7.47 26.18 -16.07
CA ILE A 429 6.87 24.83 -16.13
C ILE A 429 6.48 24.36 -14.73
N SER A 430 7.35 24.57 -13.73
CA SER A 430 7.06 24.16 -12.36
C SER A 430 5.89 24.95 -11.75
N GLU A 431 5.79 26.25 -12.04
CA GLU A 431 4.70 27.11 -11.57
C GLU A 431 3.35 26.67 -12.14
N LEU A 432 3.26 26.46 -13.45
CA LEU A 432 2.04 26.00 -14.11
C LEU A 432 1.62 24.60 -13.64
N LYS A 433 2.59 23.69 -13.45
CA LYS A 433 2.32 22.34 -12.96
C LYS A 433 1.78 22.35 -11.52
N ASN A 434 2.38 23.15 -10.65
CA ASN A 434 1.94 23.28 -9.26
C ASN A 434 0.54 23.92 -9.18
N LEU A 435 0.26 24.93 -10.01
CA LEU A 435 -1.05 25.56 -10.08
C LEU A 435 -2.13 24.56 -10.50
N CYS A 436 -1.90 23.80 -11.58
CA CYS A 436 -2.81 22.75 -12.03
C CYS A 436 -3.07 21.70 -10.93
N SER A 437 -2.01 21.18 -10.29
CA SER A 437 -2.14 20.19 -9.21
C SER A 437 -2.97 20.75 -8.04
N SER A 438 -2.71 21.98 -7.62
CA SER A 438 -3.43 22.60 -6.50
C SER A 438 -4.92 22.80 -6.80
N LEU A 439 -5.27 23.16 -8.04
CA LEU A 439 -6.65 23.32 -8.48
C LEU A 439 -7.36 21.96 -8.60
N GLU A 440 -6.68 20.90 -9.06
CA GLU A 440 -7.23 19.54 -9.09
C GLU A 440 -7.53 19.03 -7.68
N ASP A 441 -6.61 19.26 -6.74
CA ASP A 441 -6.80 18.91 -5.33
C ASP A 441 -8.00 19.65 -4.73
N GLN A 442 -8.13 20.95 -4.98
CA GLN A 442 -9.28 21.74 -4.51
C GLN A 442 -10.60 21.24 -5.11
N ILE A 443 -10.63 20.90 -6.40
CA ILE A 443 -11.82 20.33 -7.05
C ILE A 443 -12.16 18.97 -6.44
N SER A 444 -11.17 18.11 -6.18
CA SER A 444 -11.40 16.80 -5.55
C SER A 444 -11.97 16.90 -4.13
N GLN A 445 -11.45 17.82 -3.31
CA GLN A 445 -11.93 18.04 -1.94
C GLN A 445 -13.35 18.60 -1.94
N LYS A 446 -13.63 19.60 -2.79
CA LYS A 446 -14.96 20.22 -2.89
C LYS A 446 -15.99 19.25 -3.47
N THR A 447 -15.64 18.45 -4.49
CA THR A 447 -16.54 17.41 -5.03
C THR A 447 -16.87 16.34 -3.99
N PHE A 448 -15.89 15.91 -3.18
CA PHE A 448 -16.16 15.00 -2.07
C PHE A 448 -17.13 15.62 -1.04
N ARG A 449 -16.93 16.90 -0.70
CA ARG A 449 -17.82 17.63 0.22
C ARG A 449 -19.25 17.71 -0.32
N ILE A 450 -19.44 18.03 -1.61
CA ILE A 450 -20.76 18.03 -2.26
C ILE A 450 -21.41 16.65 -2.18
N SER A 451 -20.69 15.57 -2.48
CA SER A 451 -21.27 14.22 -2.42
C SER A 451 -21.74 13.84 -1.01
N THR A 452 -21.05 14.35 0.01
CA THR A 452 -21.40 14.13 1.43
C THR A 452 -22.64 14.93 1.82
N LEU A 453 -22.69 16.21 1.42
CA LEU A 453 -23.85 17.09 1.61
C LEU A 453 -25.09 16.58 0.86
N GLN A 454 -24.95 16.09 -0.38
CA GLN A 454 -26.06 15.50 -1.14
C GLN A 454 -26.66 14.28 -0.43
N ARG A 455 -25.84 13.41 0.16
CA ARG A 455 -26.34 12.28 0.99
C ARG A 455 -27.05 12.77 2.24
N SER A 456 -26.50 13.80 2.89
CA SER A 456 -27.08 14.44 4.07
C SER A 456 -28.47 15.03 3.79
N ILE A 457 -28.58 15.83 2.72
CA ILE A 457 -29.83 16.43 2.25
C ILE A 457 -30.85 15.35 1.90
N LYS A 458 -30.44 14.27 1.22
CA LYS A 458 -31.34 13.15 0.90
C LYS A 458 -31.88 12.47 2.18
N LYS A 459 -31.02 12.24 3.18
CA LYS A 459 -31.40 11.65 4.46
C LYS A 459 -32.36 12.57 5.24
N ARG A 460 -32.03 13.87 5.34
CA ARG A 460 -32.91 14.86 5.99
C ARG A 460 -34.25 15.01 5.27
N ASN A 461 -34.26 15.01 3.94
CA ASN A 461 -35.52 15.03 3.17
C ASN A 461 -36.39 13.79 3.47
N GLN A 462 -35.78 12.61 3.62
CA GLN A 462 -36.52 11.40 4.01
C GLN A 462 -37.07 11.50 5.45
N CYS A 463 -36.29 12.02 6.41
CA CYS A 463 -36.76 12.27 7.77
C CYS A 463 -37.91 13.28 7.81
N CYS A 464 -37.77 14.42 7.11
CA CYS A 464 -38.83 15.43 6.98
C CYS A 464 -40.13 14.82 6.44
N LYS A 465 -40.05 13.98 5.40
CA LYS A 465 -41.23 13.29 4.83
C LYS A 465 -41.88 12.34 5.85
N ALA A 466 -41.08 11.53 6.52
CA ALA A 466 -41.58 10.60 7.54
C ALA A 466 -42.26 11.35 8.71
N PHE A 467 -41.69 12.46 9.18
CA PHE A 467 -42.30 13.27 10.22
C PHE A 467 -43.57 13.98 9.74
N THR A 468 -43.63 14.45 8.49
CA THR A 468 -44.87 15.03 7.94
C THR A 468 -45.99 14.00 7.82
N GLU A 469 -45.69 12.77 7.38
CA GLU A 469 -46.66 11.67 7.33
C GLU A 469 -47.16 11.28 8.73
N GLN A 470 -46.26 11.25 9.72
CA GLN A 470 -46.63 11.03 11.12
C GLN A 470 -47.53 12.15 11.66
N ILE A 471 -47.26 13.41 11.33
CA ILE A 471 -48.12 14.54 11.71
C ILE A 471 -49.51 14.40 11.08
N GLU A 472 -49.60 14.02 9.80
CA GLU A 472 -50.89 13.78 9.14
C GLU A 472 -51.68 12.64 9.79
N MET A 473 -51.01 11.55 10.16
CA MET A 473 -51.61 10.42 10.88
C MET A 473 -52.07 10.81 12.28
N ILE A 474 -51.28 11.60 13.03
CA ILE A 474 -51.68 12.11 14.34
C ILE A 474 -52.84 13.11 14.21
N ASN A 475 -52.86 13.94 13.16
CA ASN A 475 -53.95 14.87 12.92
C ASN A 475 -55.27 14.15 12.64
N SER A 476 -55.26 13.07 11.86
CA SER A 476 -56.47 12.27 11.60
C SER A 476 -56.94 11.56 12.87
N GLN A 477 -56.03 11.05 13.70
CA GLN A 477 -56.36 10.51 15.02
C GLN A 477 -56.94 11.58 15.95
N ILE A 478 -56.41 12.80 15.93
CA ILE A 478 -56.95 13.93 16.71
C ILE A 478 -58.35 14.31 16.22
N GLU A 479 -58.60 14.34 14.92
CA GLU A 479 -59.93 14.57 14.33
C GLU A 479 -60.93 13.51 14.78
N GLU A 480 -60.54 12.23 14.73
CA GLU A 480 -61.37 11.12 15.19
C GLU A 480 -61.64 11.18 16.70
N GLN A 481 -60.61 11.51 17.49
CA GLN A 481 -60.76 11.65 18.94
C GLN A 481 -61.52 12.91 19.34
N LYS A 482 -61.44 14.00 18.55
CA LYS A 482 -62.31 15.17 18.72
C LYS A 482 -63.77 14.82 18.48
N LYS A 483 -64.07 14.01 17.44
CA LYS A 483 -65.42 13.51 17.18
C LYS A 483 -65.92 12.65 18.35
N LYS A 484 -65.12 11.70 18.84
CA LYS A 484 -65.44 10.90 20.03
C LYS A 484 -65.60 11.77 21.29
N VAL A 485 -64.79 12.81 21.46
CA VAL A 485 -64.93 13.78 22.55
C VAL A 485 -66.22 14.60 22.39
N SER A 486 -66.63 14.99 21.19
CA SER A 486 -67.92 15.66 20.96
C SER A 486 -69.13 14.74 21.10
N GLU A 487 -69.01 13.46 20.75
CA GLU A 487 -70.05 12.44 20.98
C GLU A 487 -70.17 12.09 22.46
N SER A 488 -69.04 12.15 23.19
CA SER A 488 -68.97 12.00 24.65
C SER A 488 -69.12 13.31 25.42
N MET A 489 -69.33 14.45 24.75
CA MET A 489 -69.89 15.65 25.36
C MET A 489 -71.35 15.34 25.68
N ILE A 490 -71.51 14.60 26.76
CA ILE A 490 -72.57 14.66 27.75
C ILE A 490 -73.70 15.60 27.34
N ASP A 491 -74.87 15.02 27.10
CA ASP A 491 -76.17 15.66 27.30
C ASP A 491 -76.10 16.51 28.57
N THR A 492 -75.88 17.81 28.44
CA THR A 492 -75.90 18.74 29.57
C THR A 492 -77.23 18.63 30.32
N LYS A 493 -78.28 18.21 29.61
CA LYS A 493 -79.60 17.87 30.13
C LYS A 493 -79.65 16.59 30.97
N LYS A 494 -78.87 15.53 30.66
CA LYS A 494 -78.83 14.30 31.48
C LYS A 494 -77.98 14.48 32.72
N VAL A 495 -76.84 15.17 32.62
CA VAL A 495 -76.03 15.46 33.81
C VAL A 495 -76.71 16.47 34.72
N SER A 496 -77.37 17.51 34.18
CA SER A 496 -78.19 18.40 35.01
C SER A 496 -79.38 17.68 35.65
N PHE A 497 -80.02 16.74 34.93
CA PHE A 497 -81.12 15.94 35.46
C PHE A 497 -80.68 14.94 36.53
N LEU A 498 -79.50 14.33 36.37
CA LEU A 498 -78.91 13.45 37.38
C LEU A 498 -78.43 14.25 38.60
N GLU A 499 -77.86 15.44 38.40
CA GLU A 499 -77.50 16.38 39.49
C GLU A 499 -78.76 16.92 40.21
N GLU A 500 -79.85 17.19 39.48
CA GLU A 500 -81.13 17.60 40.04
C GLU A 500 -81.78 16.45 40.84
N LYS A 501 -81.70 15.20 40.34
CA LYS A 501 -82.07 13.99 41.09
C LYS A 501 -81.22 13.80 42.34
N ILE A 502 -79.91 14.02 42.28
CA ILE A 502 -79.05 13.98 43.46
C ILE A 502 -79.43 15.10 44.45
N SER A 503 -79.84 16.30 43.97
CA SER A 503 -80.33 17.39 44.84
C SER A 503 -81.67 17.10 45.54
N THR A 504 -82.45 16.15 45.02
CA THR A 504 -83.64 15.64 45.74
C THR A 504 -83.30 14.89 47.03
N GLU A 505 -82.01 14.77 47.39
CA GLU A 505 -81.51 14.46 48.73
C GLU A 505 -82.29 15.18 49.85
N ASN A 506 -82.80 16.39 49.61
CA ASN A 506 -83.60 17.13 50.59
C ASN A 506 -84.89 16.41 51.04
N LYS A 507 -85.44 15.48 50.23
CA LYS A 507 -86.57 14.62 50.63
C LYS A 507 -86.10 13.38 51.40
N ALA A 508 -84.93 12.85 51.06
CA ALA A 508 -84.30 11.76 51.80
C ALA A 508 -83.85 12.23 53.20
N THR A 509 -83.29 13.44 53.33
CA THR A 509 -82.90 14.03 54.63
C THR A 509 -84.10 14.30 55.53
N ALA A 510 -85.26 14.66 54.98
CA ALA A 510 -86.50 14.80 55.75
C ALA A 510 -87.00 13.46 56.31
N HIS A 511 -86.92 12.38 55.53
CA HIS A 511 -87.20 11.02 56.00
C HIS A 511 -86.10 10.51 56.94
N GLU A 512 -84.83 10.89 56.76
CA GLU A 512 -83.74 10.59 57.69
C GLU A 512 -83.86 11.35 59.01
N GLU A 513 -84.41 12.56 59.04
CA GLU A 513 -84.74 13.27 60.27
C GLU A 513 -85.87 12.58 61.05
N GLN A 514 -86.87 12.05 60.34
CA GLN A 514 -87.94 11.24 60.95
C GLN A 514 -87.39 9.90 61.46
N VAL A 515 -86.54 9.23 60.68
CA VAL A 515 -85.81 8.03 61.10
C VAL A 515 -84.86 8.35 62.26
N SER A 516 -84.23 9.52 62.30
CA SER A 516 -83.36 9.98 63.39
C SER A 516 -84.13 10.25 64.68
N LYS A 517 -85.34 10.82 64.60
CA LYS A 517 -86.24 11.01 65.75
C LYS A 517 -86.71 9.67 66.33
N LEU A 518 -87.13 8.73 65.47
CA LEU A 518 -87.51 7.36 65.87
C LEU A 518 -86.29 6.55 66.36
N GLN A 519 -85.13 6.69 65.72
CA GLN A 519 -83.87 6.12 66.19
C GLN A 519 -83.44 6.74 67.51
N ALA A 520 -83.71 8.02 67.78
CA ALA A 520 -83.41 8.67 69.05
C ALA A 520 -84.33 8.14 70.17
N GLU A 521 -85.58 7.78 69.86
CA GLU A 521 -86.49 7.08 70.78
C GLU A 521 -86.07 5.61 71.02
N ILE A 522 -85.71 4.88 69.98
CA ILE A 522 -85.13 3.53 70.10
C ILE A 522 -83.78 3.58 70.83
N LEU A 523 -82.98 4.62 70.61
CA LEU A 523 -81.73 4.89 71.33
C LEU A 523 -82.00 5.27 72.79
N LYS A 524 -83.09 5.94 73.16
CA LYS A 524 -83.43 6.16 74.58
C LYS A 524 -83.74 4.84 75.28
N ILE A 525 -84.43 3.93 74.59
CA ILE A 525 -84.72 2.57 75.09
C ILE A 525 -83.45 1.69 75.12
N SER A 526 -82.57 1.84 74.13
CA SER A 526 -81.27 1.14 74.04
C SER A 526 -80.17 1.76 74.95
N LYS A 527 -80.37 2.98 75.47
CA LYS A 527 -79.42 3.71 76.33
C LYS A 527 -79.76 3.63 77.82
N GLY A 528 -80.29 2.51 78.29
CA GLY A 528 -79.89 2.01 79.59
C GLY A 528 -78.43 1.54 79.52
N ASN A 529 -77.48 2.48 79.53
CA ASN A 529 -76.02 2.30 79.60
C ASN A 529 -75.39 1.09 78.87
N TYR A 530 -75.29 1.12 77.52
CA TYR A 530 -74.30 0.31 76.80
C TYR A 530 -73.41 1.12 75.82
N SER A 531 -72.13 1.15 76.21
CA SER A 531 -70.85 1.52 75.57
C SER A 531 -70.78 2.03 74.11
N LYS A 532 -70.41 3.33 73.94
CA LYS A 532 -69.88 3.95 72.70
C LYS A 532 -68.45 3.50 72.31
N LYS A 533 -67.76 2.71 73.16
CA LYS A 533 -66.33 2.38 72.99
C LYS A 533 -66.00 1.38 71.86
N PRO A 534 -66.80 0.33 71.55
CA PRO A 534 -66.44 -0.66 70.52
C PRO A 534 -66.60 -0.13 69.07
N LYS A 535 -67.66 0.63 68.75
CA LYS A 535 -67.87 1.19 67.39
C LYS A 535 -66.78 2.16 66.93
N ARG A 536 -66.23 2.98 67.83
CA ARG A 536 -65.10 3.88 67.51
C ARG A 536 -63.78 3.13 67.29
N LYS A 537 -63.60 1.97 67.94
CA LYS A 537 -62.41 1.12 67.72
C LYS A 537 -62.47 0.44 66.34
N MET A 538 -63.67 0.07 65.87
CA MET A 538 -63.90 -0.54 64.56
C MET A 538 -63.50 0.38 63.39
N LYS A 539 -64.05 1.61 63.34
CA LYS A 539 -63.71 2.59 62.28
C LYS A 539 -62.22 2.93 62.22
N LYS A 540 -61.54 2.98 63.38
CA LYS A 540 -60.09 3.20 63.46
C LYS A 540 -59.27 2.01 62.97
N LEU A 541 -59.81 0.79 63.03
CA LEU A 541 -59.18 -0.42 62.51
C LEU A 541 -59.39 -0.54 61.00
N GLU A 542 -60.57 -0.14 60.48
CA GLU A 542 -60.89 -0.15 59.05
C GLU A 542 -60.03 0.86 58.28
N SER A 543 -59.92 2.11 58.75
CA SER A 543 -59.06 3.11 58.10
C SER A 543 -57.58 2.71 58.12
N LYS A 544 -57.12 2.01 59.17
CA LYS A 544 -55.79 1.42 59.22
C LYS A 544 -55.60 0.30 58.19
N ILE A 545 -56.62 -0.52 57.94
CA ILE A 545 -56.57 -1.59 56.94
C ILE A 545 -56.49 -1.00 55.52
N GLU A 546 -57.18 0.10 55.27
CA GLU A 546 -57.19 0.78 53.98
C GLU A 546 -55.86 1.48 53.68
N ASN A 547 -55.29 2.18 54.67
CA ASN A 547 -53.95 2.77 54.55
C ASN A 547 -52.89 1.68 54.28
N LEU A 548 -52.93 0.55 55.00
CA LEU A 548 -52.01 -0.58 54.79
C LEU A 548 -52.21 -1.24 53.41
N LYS A 549 -53.39 -1.15 52.77
CA LYS A 549 -53.58 -1.63 51.38
C LYS A 549 -52.86 -0.73 50.38
N SER A 550 -53.01 0.59 50.51
CA SER A 550 -52.34 1.54 49.62
C SER A 550 -50.81 1.49 49.73
N GLU A 551 -50.27 1.19 50.92
CA GLU A 551 -48.84 0.96 51.12
C GLU A 551 -48.35 -0.31 50.42
N ILE A 552 -49.15 -1.39 50.43
CA ILE A 552 -48.83 -2.64 49.71
C ILE A 552 -48.74 -2.39 48.20
N GLU A 553 -49.72 -1.70 47.61
CA GLU A 553 -49.72 -1.41 46.16
C GLU A 553 -48.54 -0.51 45.73
N LYS A 554 -48.11 0.41 46.59
CA LYS A 554 -46.92 1.23 46.34
C LYS A 554 -45.64 0.38 46.37
N ASN A 555 -45.51 -0.51 47.35
CA ASN A 555 -44.35 -1.40 47.46
C ASN A 555 -44.28 -2.42 46.32
N GLU A 556 -45.42 -2.94 45.85
CA GLU A 556 -45.47 -3.85 44.69
C GLU A 556 -44.98 -3.17 43.39
N LYS A 557 -45.36 -1.90 43.16
CA LYS A 557 -44.87 -1.13 42.00
C LYS A 557 -43.37 -0.90 42.05
N VAL A 558 -42.85 -0.53 43.22
CA VAL A 558 -41.41 -0.33 43.44
C VAL A 558 -40.64 -1.64 43.26
N PHE A 559 -41.19 -2.75 43.75
CA PHE A 559 -40.63 -4.09 43.58
C PHE A 559 -40.51 -4.49 42.10
N HIS A 560 -41.55 -4.27 41.31
CA HIS A 560 -41.51 -4.53 39.86
C HIS A 560 -40.46 -3.68 39.14
N GLN A 561 -40.33 -2.40 39.48
CA GLN A 561 -39.31 -1.52 38.89
C GLN A 561 -37.87 -2.01 39.16
N TYR A 562 -37.58 -2.42 40.40
CA TYR A 562 -36.26 -2.96 40.75
C TYR A 562 -35.99 -4.32 40.10
N ARG A 563 -37.03 -5.16 39.94
CA ARG A 563 -36.94 -6.45 39.25
C ARG A 563 -36.60 -6.28 37.76
N ASP A 564 -37.29 -5.40 37.06
CA ASP A 564 -37.04 -5.13 35.64
C ASP A 564 -35.63 -4.58 35.42
N ASN A 565 -35.16 -3.71 36.32
CA ASN A 565 -33.79 -3.20 36.28
C ASN A 565 -32.75 -4.30 36.51
N GLN A 566 -33.05 -5.25 37.40
CA GLN A 566 -32.18 -6.40 37.64
C GLN A 566 -32.10 -7.33 36.42
N GLU A 567 -33.22 -7.59 35.75
CA GLU A 567 -33.24 -8.39 34.51
C GLU A 567 -32.42 -7.72 33.40
N LYS A 568 -32.58 -6.39 33.20
CA LYS A 568 -31.76 -5.62 32.24
C LYS A 568 -30.27 -5.68 32.55
N LEU A 569 -29.88 -5.50 33.82
CA LEU A 569 -28.49 -5.60 34.26
C LEU A 569 -27.94 -7.01 34.07
N THR A 570 -28.75 -8.06 34.27
CA THR A 570 -28.32 -9.45 34.03
C THR A 570 -28.10 -9.74 32.54
N ALA A 571 -28.97 -9.24 31.67
CA ALA A 571 -28.82 -9.38 30.22
C ALA A 571 -27.56 -8.66 29.72
N LEU A 572 -27.31 -7.44 30.19
CA LEU A 572 -26.11 -6.68 29.84
C LEU A 572 -24.83 -7.38 30.32
N GLY A 573 -24.83 -7.90 31.55
CA GLY A 573 -23.70 -8.67 32.09
C GLY A 573 -23.42 -9.96 31.31
N SER A 574 -24.45 -10.63 30.78
CA SER A 574 -24.25 -11.83 29.95
C SER A 574 -23.57 -11.52 28.62
N LYS A 575 -23.90 -10.38 27.99
CA LYS A 575 -23.27 -9.93 26.74
C LYS A 575 -21.79 -9.60 26.95
N LEU A 576 -21.51 -8.80 27.97
CA LEU A 576 -20.15 -8.38 28.31
C LEU A 576 -19.27 -9.59 28.69
N ASN A 577 -19.86 -10.60 29.36
CA ASN A 577 -19.14 -11.83 29.69
C ASN A 577 -18.81 -12.67 28.44
N ASN A 578 -19.69 -12.69 27.43
CA ASN A 578 -19.40 -13.37 26.16
C ASN A 578 -18.24 -12.68 25.41
N GLU A 579 -18.24 -11.36 25.34
CA GLU A 579 -17.15 -10.58 24.74
C GLU A 579 -15.82 -10.83 25.49
N LEU A 580 -15.88 -10.93 26.82
CA LEU A 580 -14.72 -11.24 27.65
C LEU A 580 -14.21 -12.68 27.42
N THR A 581 -15.09 -13.65 27.15
CA THR A 581 -14.68 -15.01 26.77
C THR A 581 -14.04 -15.06 25.39
N GLU A 582 -14.58 -14.35 24.39
CA GLU A 582 -13.98 -14.28 23.06
C GLU A 582 -12.59 -13.65 23.09
N ASN A 583 -12.41 -12.57 23.85
CA ASN A 583 -11.12 -11.90 23.97
C ASN A 583 -10.09 -12.75 24.75
N LYS A 584 -10.53 -13.56 25.73
CA LYS A 584 -9.66 -14.56 26.38
C LYS A 584 -9.15 -15.60 25.38
N GLU A 585 -10.01 -16.10 24.50
CA GLU A 585 -9.60 -17.07 23.47
C GLU A 585 -8.60 -16.47 22.48
N LYS A 586 -8.82 -15.22 22.05
CA LYS A 586 -7.87 -14.49 21.20
C LYS A 586 -6.51 -14.34 21.90
N LEU A 587 -6.50 -14.03 23.20
CA LEU A 587 -5.27 -13.90 23.99
C LEU A 587 -4.51 -15.23 24.10
N ILE A 588 -5.21 -16.36 24.25
CA ILE A 588 -4.59 -17.69 24.29
C ILE A 588 -3.89 -17.99 22.97
N LYS A 589 -4.56 -17.74 21.83
CA LYS A 589 -3.97 -17.93 20.49
C LYS A 589 -2.71 -17.09 20.29
N VAL A 590 -2.73 -15.83 20.72
CA VAL A 590 -1.56 -14.93 20.64
C VAL A 590 -0.41 -15.42 21.54
N LYS A 591 -0.71 -15.96 22.73
CA LYS A 591 0.31 -16.54 23.63
C LYS A 591 0.95 -17.80 23.04
N GLU A 592 0.18 -18.66 22.38
CA GLU A 592 0.69 -19.85 21.70
C GLU A 592 1.61 -19.48 20.54
N MET A 593 1.21 -18.50 19.71
CA MET A 593 2.07 -17.97 18.63
C MET A 593 3.38 -17.41 19.16
N TYR A 594 3.33 -16.60 20.24
CA TYR A 594 4.53 -16.08 20.90
C TYR A 594 5.43 -17.20 21.43
N GLY A 595 4.85 -18.26 22.02
CA GLY A 595 5.59 -19.41 22.52
C GLY A 595 6.31 -20.19 21.42
N ASN A 596 5.70 -20.32 20.24
CA ASN A 596 6.32 -21.02 19.11
C ASN A 596 7.49 -20.23 18.53
N ILE A 597 7.32 -18.92 18.31
CA ILE A 597 8.39 -18.05 17.81
C ILE A 597 9.57 -18.01 18.79
N LYS A 598 9.29 -17.96 20.09
CA LYS A 598 10.35 -18.00 21.12
C LYS A 598 11.18 -19.28 21.05
N LYS A 599 10.54 -20.43 20.84
CA LYS A 599 11.26 -21.71 20.65
C LYS A 599 12.10 -21.71 19.38
N GLU A 600 11.64 -21.09 18.31
CA GLU A 600 12.41 -20.95 17.07
C GLU A 600 13.64 -20.04 17.24
N ILE A 601 13.52 -18.99 18.04
CA ILE A 601 14.64 -18.12 18.41
C ILE A 601 15.69 -18.89 19.19
N ASP A 602 15.28 -19.59 20.24
CA ASP A 602 16.19 -20.36 21.08
C ASP A 602 16.95 -21.42 20.25
N ALA A 603 16.25 -22.09 19.32
CA ALA A 603 16.84 -23.07 18.41
C ALA A 603 17.81 -22.44 17.38
N LYS A 604 17.56 -21.21 16.93
CA LYS A 604 18.47 -20.50 16.01
C LYS A 604 19.72 -19.98 16.74
N ASN A 605 19.57 -19.47 17.96
CA ASN A 605 20.70 -19.03 18.80
C ASN A 605 21.65 -20.19 19.12
N GLU A 606 21.12 -21.39 19.38
CA GLU A 606 21.95 -22.59 19.53
C GLU A 606 22.77 -22.91 18.27
N LYS A 607 22.17 -22.78 17.07
CA LYS A 607 22.88 -22.99 15.79
C LYS A 607 23.95 -21.93 15.55
N GLU A 608 23.68 -20.67 15.91
CA GLU A 608 24.66 -19.59 15.81
C GLU A 608 25.87 -19.87 16.73
N HIS A 609 25.63 -20.29 17.97
CA HIS A 609 26.71 -20.67 18.88
C HIS A 609 27.55 -21.85 18.33
N GLN A 610 26.92 -22.81 17.64
CA GLN A 610 27.64 -23.90 16.97
C GLN A 610 28.50 -23.40 15.80
N MET A 611 27.98 -22.50 14.96
CA MET A 611 28.72 -21.93 13.83
C MET A 611 29.90 -21.07 14.30
N LYS A 612 29.73 -20.24 15.34
CA LYS A 612 30.83 -19.45 15.94
C LYS A 612 31.95 -20.35 16.47
N ARG A 613 31.61 -21.51 17.07
CA ARG A 613 32.63 -22.49 17.50
C ARG A 613 33.40 -23.07 16.32
N ALA A 614 32.72 -23.43 15.23
CA ALA A 614 33.35 -23.95 14.01
C ALA A 614 34.25 -22.92 13.32
N GLU A 615 33.84 -21.64 13.30
CA GLU A 615 34.62 -20.54 12.73
C GLU A 615 35.94 -20.32 13.49
N ILE A 616 35.90 -20.36 14.82
CA ILE A 616 37.11 -20.29 15.66
C ILE A 616 38.05 -21.46 15.37
N GLU A 617 37.50 -22.67 15.18
CA GLU A 617 38.30 -23.85 14.85
C GLU A 617 38.98 -23.74 13.47
N LEU A 618 38.26 -23.22 12.46
CA LEU A 618 38.81 -22.95 11.13
C LEU A 618 39.89 -21.86 11.16
N LYS A 619 39.67 -20.76 11.87
CA LYS A 619 40.68 -19.71 12.07
C LYS A 619 41.96 -20.26 12.69
N ASN A 620 41.84 -21.19 13.64
CA ASN A 620 42.99 -21.86 14.23
C ASN A 620 43.71 -22.79 13.24
N LYS A 621 43.00 -23.43 12.31
CA LYS A 621 43.61 -24.26 11.25
C LYS A 621 44.33 -23.40 10.20
N ILE A 622 43.74 -22.27 9.79
CA ILE A 622 44.36 -21.32 8.85
C ILE A 622 45.68 -20.80 9.41
N LYS A 623 45.72 -20.38 10.69
CA LYS A 623 46.96 -19.93 11.34
C LYS A 623 48.07 -20.98 11.33
N LYS A 624 47.72 -22.27 11.43
CA LYS A 624 48.70 -23.37 11.32
C LYS A 624 49.23 -23.51 9.90
N ILE A 625 48.39 -23.34 8.88
CA ILE A 625 48.79 -23.41 7.47
C ILE A 625 49.68 -22.23 7.10
N GLU A 626 49.31 -21.01 7.50
CA GLU A 626 50.13 -19.80 7.26
C GLU A 626 51.52 -19.91 7.90
N ALA A 627 51.62 -20.48 9.10
CA ALA A 627 52.90 -20.77 9.74
C ALA A 627 53.74 -21.73 8.89
N SER A 628 53.14 -22.82 8.39
CA SER A 628 53.85 -23.78 7.53
C SER A 628 54.25 -23.20 6.17
N GLU A 629 53.47 -22.29 5.60
CA GLU A 629 53.78 -21.63 4.33
C GLU A 629 54.96 -20.66 4.48
N SER A 630 55.01 -19.93 5.60
CA SER A 630 56.14 -19.06 5.94
C SER A 630 57.45 -19.85 6.09
N GLU A 631 57.40 -21.02 6.72
CA GLU A 631 58.54 -21.94 6.84
C GLU A 631 59.01 -22.42 5.45
N MET A 632 58.09 -22.87 4.59
CA MET A 632 58.41 -23.31 3.23
C MET A 632 59.01 -22.20 2.37
N ASN A 633 58.46 -20.98 2.45
CA ASN A 633 59.00 -19.82 1.75
C ASN A 633 60.40 -19.42 2.24
N GLY A 634 60.69 -19.59 3.53
CA GLY A 634 62.03 -19.45 4.08
C GLY A 634 63.02 -20.45 3.47
N ILE A 635 62.59 -21.72 3.34
CA ILE A 635 63.38 -22.77 2.70
C ILE A 635 63.64 -22.44 1.22
N ILE A 636 62.63 -22.02 0.47
CA ILE A 636 62.76 -21.63 -0.95
C ILE A 636 63.76 -20.48 -1.12
N ARG A 637 63.73 -19.46 -0.25
CA ARG A 637 64.73 -18.38 -0.27
C ARG A 637 66.15 -18.89 -0.02
N SER A 638 66.32 -19.86 0.86
CA SER A 638 67.63 -20.47 1.13
C SER A 638 68.17 -21.27 -0.08
N TYR A 639 67.29 -21.89 -0.87
CA TYR A 639 67.68 -22.59 -2.09
C TYR A 639 67.95 -21.63 -3.25
N ASN A 640 67.13 -20.58 -3.43
CA ASN A 640 67.36 -19.58 -4.47
C ASN A 640 68.68 -18.80 -4.26
N THR A 641 69.06 -18.55 -3.01
CA THR A 641 70.37 -17.97 -2.68
C THR A 641 71.53 -18.93 -2.93
N LYS A 642 71.32 -20.25 -2.79
CA LYS A 642 72.31 -21.27 -3.21
C LYS A 642 72.41 -21.37 -4.74
N ILE A 643 71.29 -21.32 -5.46
CA ILE A 643 71.24 -21.35 -6.94
C ILE A 643 71.91 -20.10 -7.53
N GLY A 644 71.70 -18.92 -6.94
CA GLY A 644 72.36 -17.69 -7.36
C GLY A 644 73.88 -17.72 -7.22
N LYS A 645 74.42 -18.54 -6.31
CA LYS A 645 75.87 -18.74 -6.14
C LYS A 645 76.48 -19.74 -7.14
N LEU A 646 75.66 -20.48 -7.88
CA LEU A 646 76.08 -21.60 -8.74
C LEU A 646 76.14 -21.26 -10.25
N LYS A 647 76.02 -19.99 -10.66
CA LYS A 647 76.20 -19.59 -12.07
C LYS A 647 77.58 -18.96 -12.30
N LEU A 648 78.57 -19.81 -12.52
CA LEU A 648 79.82 -19.49 -13.23
C LEU A 648 80.36 -20.79 -13.82
N ASN A 649 80.11 -20.98 -15.11
CA ASN A 649 80.93 -21.69 -16.10
C ASN A 649 80.08 -21.87 -17.37
N GLU A 650 80.43 -21.11 -18.41
CA GLU A 650 80.00 -21.36 -19.79
C GLU A 650 80.73 -22.61 -20.29
N VAL A 651 80.00 -23.63 -20.76
CA VAL A 651 80.54 -24.74 -21.54
C VAL A 651 79.56 -25.04 -22.68
N GLU A 652 80.16 -25.29 -23.84
CA GLU A 652 79.62 -25.45 -25.18
C GLU A 652 78.62 -26.60 -25.36
N GLU A 653 77.93 -26.51 -26.49
CA GLU A 653 76.94 -27.39 -27.13
C GLU A 653 77.05 -28.90 -26.81
N ASP A 654 75.93 -29.54 -26.46
CA ASP A 654 75.28 -30.50 -27.36
C ASP A 654 73.97 -31.08 -26.79
N SER A 655 73.08 -31.38 -27.73
CA SER A 655 71.72 -31.92 -27.64
C SER A 655 71.40 -32.93 -26.52
N THR A 656 70.27 -32.73 -25.84
CA THR A 656 69.31 -33.82 -25.48
C THR A 656 67.98 -33.22 -25.02
N GLU A 657 66.90 -33.76 -25.56
CA GLU A 657 65.50 -33.36 -25.39
C GLU A 657 65.05 -33.46 -23.92
N ILE A 658 64.42 -32.40 -23.41
CA ILE A 658 63.65 -32.44 -22.17
C ILE A 658 62.17 -32.51 -22.57
N PRO A 659 61.35 -33.45 -22.04
CA PRO A 659 59.95 -33.57 -22.41
C PRO A 659 59.19 -32.31 -22.01
N THR A 660 58.72 -31.55 -22.99
CA THR A 660 57.74 -30.50 -22.75
C THR A 660 56.41 -31.16 -22.39
N LEU A 661 55.92 -30.88 -21.19
CA LEU A 661 54.53 -31.17 -20.80
C LEU A 661 53.58 -30.57 -21.84
N SER A 662 52.57 -31.35 -22.22
CA SER A 662 51.62 -31.05 -23.28
C SER A 662 50.81 -29.78 -23.02
N ASN A 663 50.60 -28.99 -24.08
CA ASN A 663 49.76 -27.78 -24.11
C ASN A 663 48.29 -28.02 -23.67
N GLU A 664 47.85 -29.27 -23.52
CA GLU A 664 46.48 -29.64 -23.17
C GLU A 664 46.13 -29.40 -21.69
N GLU A 665 47.12 -29.32 -20.78
CA GLU A 665 46.85 -28.99 -19.37
C GLU A 665 46.84 -27.48 -19.09
N ILE A 666 47.53 -26.69 -19.93
CA ILE A 666 47.57 -25.23 -19.83
C ILE A 666 46.25 -24.61 -20.33
N ASP A 667 45.59 -25.24 -21.31
CA ASP A 667 44.30 -24.78 -21.83
C ASP A 667 43.12 -25.00 -20.86
N ASN A 668 43.27 -25.86 -19.85
CA ASN A 668 42.20 -26.14 -18.87
C ASN A 668 42.12 -25.13 -17.71
N LEU A 669 43.08 -24.22 -17.56
CA LEU A 669 42.97 -23.10 -16.62
C LEU A 669 42.46 -21.86 -17.36
N ASN A 670 41.14 -21.80 -17.50
CA ASN A 670 40.42 -20.75 -18.21
C ASN A 670 40.45 -19.40 -17.43
N ILE A 671 41.62 -18.75 -17.42
CA ILE A 671 41.80 -17.37 -16.93
C ILE A 671 41.00 -16.38 -17.80
N LYS A 672 40.70 -16.77 -19.06
CA LYS A 672 39.95 -15.97 -20.02
C LYS A 672 38.46 -15.85 -19.66
N SER A 673 37.79 -16.93 -19.23
CA SER A 673 36.40 -16.83 -18.76
C SER A 673 36.27 -15.97 -17.51
N LEU A 674 37.18 -16.14 -16.55
CA LEU A 674 37.16 -15.39 -15.29
C LEU A 674 37.43 -13.88 -15.49
N SER A 675 38.28 -13.52 -16.46
CA SER A 675 38.55 -12.12 -16.82
C SER A 675 37.39 -11.46 -17.58
N ALA A 676 36.65 -12.25 -18.36
CA ALA A 676 35.43 -11.79 -19.04
C ALA A 676 34.30 -11.58 -18.03
N ASP A 677 34.11 -12.51 -17.10
CA ASP A 677 33.12 -12.41 -16.03
C ASP A 677 33.44 -11.27 -15.05
N LEU A 678 34.73 -11.02 -14.74
CA LEU A 678 35.17 -9.86 -13.94
C LEU A 678 34.93 -8.52 -14.65
N ASN A 679 35.06 -8.48 -15.98
CA ASN A 679 34.77 -7.27 -16.77
C ASN A 679 33.26 -7.05 -16.91
N ILE A 680 32.47 -8.12 -17.06
CA ILE A 680 31.00 -8.06 -17.05
C ILE A 680 30.50 -7.58 -15.67
N MET A 681 31.07 -8.10 -14.57
CA MET A 681 30.77 -7.62 -13.22
C MET A 681 31.18 -6.16 -12.99
N LYS A 682 32.33 -5.72 -13.53
CA LYS A 682 32.77 -4.31 -13.44
C LYS A 682 31.82 -3.35 -14.18
N VAL A 683 31.39 -3.71 -15.39
CA VAL A 683 30.44 -2.92 -16.18
C VAL A 683 29.07 -2.87 -15.48
N GLN A 684 28.62 -3.99 -14.91
CA GLN A 684 27.38 -4.04 -14.11
C GLN A 684 27.46 -3.24 -12.79
N LEU A 685 28.66 -3.08 -12.20
CA LEU A 685 28.90 -2.25 -11.02
C LEU A 685 28.94 -0.75 -11.34
N GLU A 686 29.35 -0.36 -12.55
CA GLU A 686 29.35 1.04 -13.00
C GLU A 686 27.94 1.56 -13.30
N ASP A 687 27.07 0.72 -13.86
CA ASP A 687 25.64 1.01 -14.08
C ASP A 687 24.80 1.02 -12.78
N MET A 688 25.33 0.45 -11.69
CA MET A 688 24.68 0.32 -10.38
C MET A 688 25.17 1.37 -9.36
N LYS A 689 25.71 2.50 -9.79
CA LYS A 689 25.90 3.66 -8.90
C LYS A 689 24.56 4.38 -8.74
N PRO A 690 23.94 4.38 -7.54
CA PRO A 690 22.83 5.28 -7.30
C PRO A 690 23.31 6.72 -7.46
N ASP A 691 22.47 7.56 -8.06
CA ASP A 691 22.79 8.92 -8.45
C ASP A 691 23.02 9.81 -7.21
N PHE A 692 24.23 9.74 -6.63
CA PHE A 692 24.65 10.57 -5.48
C PHE A 692 24.76 12.04 -5.83
N SER A 693 24.62 12.39 -7.12
CA SER A 693 24.56 13.76 -7.65
C SER A 693 23.59 14.66 -6.89
N ALA A 694 22.41 14.15 -6.49
CA ALA A 694 21.43 14.93 -5.73
C ALA A 694 21.89 15.24 -4.29
N ILE A 695 22.59 14.30 -3.64
CA ILE A 695 23.14 14.46 -2.29
C ILE A 695 24.39 15.34 -2.32
N GLU A 696 25.25 15.18 -3.32
CA GLU A 696 26.42 16.02 -3.55
C GLU A 696 26.04 17.45 -3.96
N ALA A 697 25.01 17.62 -4.78
CA ALA A 697 24.43 18.91 -5.13
C ALA A 697 23.82 19.58 -3.90
N PHE A 698 23.16 18.83 -3.00
CA PHE A 698 22.65 19.35 -1.75
C PHE A 698 23.77 19.74 -0.76
N LYS A 699 24.83 18.91 -0.65
CA LYS A 699 26.05 19.20 0.13
C LYS A 699 26.78 20.45 -0.41
N ARG A 700 26.88 20.59 -1.73
CA ARG A 700 27.45 21.77 -2.42
C ARG A 700 26.56 23.01 -2.24
N ARG A 701 25.24 22.86 -2.22
CA ARG A 701 24.29 23.97 -1.97
C ARG A 701 24.35 24.49 -0.53
N LEU A 702 24.63 23.59 0.43
CA LEU A 702 24.95 23.93 1.83
C LEU A 702 26.32 24.62 1.97
N LEU A 703 27.35 24.14 1.27
CA LEU A 703 28.69 24.75 1.29
C LEU A 703 28.75 26.11 0.57
N ASN A 704 27.91 26.34 -0.44
CA ASN A 704 27.89 27.56 -1.25
C ASN A 704 27.18 28.77 -0.61
N ARG A 705 26.78 28.68 0.66
CA ARG A 705 26.34 29.85 1.44
C ARG A 705 27.54 30.70 1.93
N LYS A 706 28.45 31.05 1.00
CA LYS A 706 29.45 32.12 1.24
C LYS A 706 28.76 33.45 1.60
N THR A 707 27.55 33.69 1.10
CA THR A 707 26.72 34.86 1.43
C THR A 707 26.27 34.91 2.89
N VAL A 708 25.91 33.78 3.50
CA VAL A 708 25.49 33.76 4.92
C VAL A 708 26.69 33.89 5.85
N LYS A 709 27.81 33.25 5.51
CA LYS A 709 29.07 33.43 6.26
C LYS A 709 29.60 34.87 6.17
N HIS A 710 29.37 35.54 5.05
CA HIS A 710 29.75 36.94 4.83
C HIS A 710 28.80 37.93 5.52
N LEU A 711 27.47 37.72 5.45
CA LEU A 711 26.45 38.47 6.20
C LEU A 711 26.63 38.35 7.72
N MET A 712 27.06 37.18 8.19
CA MET A 712 27.35 36.94 9.59
C MET A 712 28.63 37.64 10.05
N LEU A 713 29.64 37.76 9.17
CA LEU A 713 30.89 38.45 9.49
C LEU A 713 30.71 39.98 9.53
N THR A 714 29.92 40.55 8.61
CA THR A 714 29.61 41.99 8.60
C THR A 714 28.68 42.43 9.73
N PHE A 715 27.86 41.54 10.30
CA PHE A 715 26.99 41.88 11.43
C PHE A 715 27.66 41.72 12.80
N ILE A 716 28.79 41.00 12.89
CA ILE A 716 29.55 40.81 14.14
C ILE A 716 30.39 42.05 14.49
N GLU A 717 30.59 42.97 13.56
CA GLU A 717 31.33 44.21 13.81
C GLU A 717 30.54 45.25 14.63
N ASP A 718 29.20 45.16 14.68
CA ASP A 718 28.38 46.06 15.50
C ASP A 718 28.24 45.54 16.94
N GLN A 719 29.16 46.01 17.79
CA GLN A 719 29.18 45.84 19.23
C GLN A 719 28.02 46.59 19.89
N SER A 720 26.85 45.95 20.06
CA SER A 720 25.96 46.22 21.21
C SER A 720 24.78 45.24 21.28
N SER A 721 24.90 44.29 22.22
CA SER A 721 23.83 43.57 22.95
C SER A 721 23.98 42.06 22.88
N SER A 722 24.79 41.52 23.79
CA SER A 722 24.95 40.08 24.05
C SER A 722 23.61 39.36 24.29
N PHE A 723 22.60 40.09 24.76
CA PHE A 723 21.23 39.60 24.96
C PHE A 723 20.49 39.30 23.66
N PHE A 724 20.67 40.14 22.63
CA PHE A 724 20.03 39.96 21.33
C PHE A 724 20.64 38.78 20.57
N GLN A 725 21.95 38.54 20.75
CA GLN A 725 22.64 37.41 20.15
C GLN A 725 22.21 36.07 20.75
N ILE A 726 22.02 35.98 22.08
CA ILE A 726 21.47 34.77 22.74
C ILE A 726 20.02 34.53 22.30
N PHE A 727 19.22 35.58 22.18
CA PHE A 727 17.83 35.49 21.73
C PHE A 727 17.72 34.98 20.28
N ILE A 728 18.51 35.56 19.37
CA ILE A 728 18.61 35.13 17.97
C ILE A 728 19.14 33.70 17.87
N GLN A 729 20.15 33.32 18.64
CA GLN A 729 20.68 31.95 18.67
C GLN A 729 19.58 30.96 19.08
N SER A 730 18.81 31.27 20.13
CA SER A 730 17.71 30.39 20.58
C SER A 730 16.57 30.29 19.56
N LEU A 731 16.30 31.37 18.83
CA LEU A 731 15.30 31.38 17.75
C LEU A 731 15.76 30.55 16.55
N PHE A 732 17.03 30.65 16.18
CA PHE A 732 17.61 29.81 15.13
C PHE A 732 17.62 28.34 15.53
N GLU A 733 17.92 28.03 16.79
CA GLU A 733 17.92 26.65 17.31
C GLU A 733 16.50 26.05 17.28
N LYS A 734 15.50 26.82 17.70
CA LYS A 734 14.08 26.41 17.57
C LYS A 734 13.64 26.22 16.13
N LEU A 735 14.00 27.13 15.22
CA LEU A 735 13.69 27.02 13.79
C LEU A 735 14.42 25.84 13.14
N TYR A 736 15.65 25.56 13.55
CA TYR A 736 16.43 24.42 13.08
C TYR A 736 15.82 23.10 13.56
N GLU A 737 15.40 23.05 14.83
CA GLU A 737 14.76 21.88 15.42
C GLU A 737 13.40 21.59 14.77
N GLU A 738 12.61 22.63 14.50
CA GLU A 738 11.34 22.54 13.77
C GLU A 738 11.56 22.03 12.33
N LYS A 739 12.53 22.60 11.61
CA LYS A 739 12.86 22.15 10.24
C LYS A 739 13.49 20.76 10.21
N SER A 740 14.23 20.35 11.24
CA SER A 740 14.77 18.99 11.37
C SER A 740 13.64 17.98 11.55
N LYS A 741 12.65 18.30 12.39
CA LYS A 741 11.43 17.49 12.57
C LYS A 741 10.63 17.36 11.27
N ASP A 742 10.47 18.45 10.51
CA ASP A 742 9.81 18.42 9.19
C ASP A 742 10.56 17.48 8.21
N VAL A 743 11.89 17.53 8.18
CA VAL A 743 12.71 16.68 7.29
C VAL A 743 12.67 15.21 7.71
N GLU A 744 12.66 14.94 9.02
CA GLU A 744 12.50 13.58 9.54
C GLU A 744 11.12 13.01 9.22
N GLN A 745 10.06 13.81 9.36
CA GLN A 745 8.71 13.42 8.96
C GLN A 745 8.63 13.11 7.46
N LEU A 746 9.17 13.99 6.59
CA LEU A 746 9.22 13.73 5.15
C LEU A 746 10.04 12.48 4.80
N ARG A 747 11.14 12.22 5.52
CA ARG A 747 11.92 10.98 5.34
C ARG A 747 11.11 9.76 5.72
N ASN A 748 10.37 9.83 6.83
CA ASN A 748 9.50 8.75 7.29
C ASN A 748 8.36 8.50 6.30
N ASP A 749 7.75 9.55 5.76
CA ASP A 749 6.70 9.44 4.75
C ASP A 749 7.23 8.84 3.45
N ILE A 750 8.38 9.31 2.95
CA ILE A 750 9.03 8.73 1.77
C ILE A 750 9.37 7.25 2.02
N HIS A 751 9.86 6.93 3.21
CA HIS A 751 10.18 5.56 3.59
C HIS A 751 8.92 4.68 3.63
N LEU A 752 7.82 5.18 4.20
CA LEU A 752 6.54 4.49 4.25
C LEU A 752 5.97 4.26 2.84
N GLN A 753 6.05 5.26 1.95
CA GLN A 753 5.61 5.11 0.56
C GLN A 753 6.48 4.13 -0.22
N LYS A 754 7.81 4.11 0.02
CA LYS A 754 8.71 3.12 -0.58
C LYS A 754 8.38 1.70 -0.12
N LEU A 755 8.16 1.51 1.19
CA LEU A 755 7.72 0.22 1.74
C LEU A 755 6.42 -0.26 1.08
N ARG A 756 5.43 0.62 0.99
CA ARG A 756 4.15 0.31 0.34
C ARG A 756 4.32 -0.01 -1.14
N HIS A 757 5.16 0.74 -1.86
CA HIS A 757 5.47 0.46 -3.25
C HIS A 757 6.13 -0.91 -3.43
N ASP A 758 7.08 -1.26 -2.57
CA ASP A 758 7.80 -2.52 -2.63
C ASP A 758 6.91 -3.71 -2.24
N GLU A 759 6.00 -3.53 -1.29
CA GLU A 759 4.96 -4.51 -0.95
C GLU A 759 4.04 -4.78 -2.15
N LEU A 760 3.53 -3.73 -2.80
CA LEU A 760 2.69 -3.87 -3.99
C LEU A 760 3.45 -4.52 -5.15
N ARG A 761 4.72 -4.17 -5.35
CA ARG A 761 5.58 -4.80 -6.38
C ARG A 761 5.76 -6.28 -6.10
N ARG A 762 6.04 -6.66 -4.84
CA ARG A 762 6.20 -8.05 -4.43
C ARG A 762 4.90 -8.84 -4.59
N ARG A 763 3.77 -8.28 -4.16
CA ARG A 763 2.46 -8.92 -4.31
C ARG A 763 2.13 -9.16 -5.78
N ARG A 764 2.34 -8.16 -6.64
CA ARG A 764 2.15 -8.28 -8.09
C ARG A 764 3.04 -9.37 -8.70
N LEU A 765 4.32 -9.42 -8.31
CA LEU A 765 5.26 -10.42 -8.79
C LEU A 765 4.85 -11.84 -8.36
N ASN A 766 4.48 -12.03 -7.10
CA ASN A 766 4.07 -13.32 -6.56
C ASN A 766 2.79 -13.84 -7.23
N GLU A 767 1.76 -12.98 -7.38
CA GLU A 767 0.52 -13.34 -8.06
C GLU A 767 0.76 -13.67 -9.54
N PHE A 768 1.64 -12.91 -10.21
CA PHE A 768 2.02 -13.16 -11.60
C PHE A 768 2.77 -14.50 -11.75
N MET A 769 3.81 -14.76 -10.95
CA MET A 769 4.62 -15.98 -11.04
C MET A 769 3.81 -17.23 -10.69
N ALA A 770 2.90 -17.15 -9.71
CA ALA A 770 2.01 -18.25 -9.38
C ALA A 770 1.11 -18.62 -10.57
N GLY A 771 0.47 -17.63 -11.20
CA GLY A 771 -0.35 -17.85 -12.40
C GLY A 771 0.47 -18.32 -13.60
N PHE A 772 1.62 -17.70 -13.84
CA PHE A 772 2.52 -18.02 -14.95
C PHE A 772 2.96 -19.48 -14.92
N ASN A 773 3.38 -19.99 -13.75
CA ASN A 773 3.83 -21.38 -13.61
C ASN A 773 2.70 -22.39 -13.87
N ILE A 774 1.48 -22.09 -13.44
CA ILE A 774 0.31 -22.94 -13.70
C ILE A 774 0.01 -22.99 -15.20
N ILE A 775 0.00 -21.82 -15.85
CA ILE A 775 -0.27 -21.71 -17.30
C ILE A 775 0.84 -22.40 -18.10
N ALA A 776 2.11 -22.21 -17.75
CA ALA A 776 3.24 -22.82 -18.45
C ALA A 776 3.19 -24.36 -18.37
N LYS A 777 2.91 -24.91 -17.18
CA LYS A 777 2.74 -26.36 -16.99
C LYS A 777 1.57 -26.90 -17.83
N LYS A 778 0.43 -26.20 -17.82
CA LYS A 778 -0.76 -26.62 -18.56
C LYS A 778 -0.61 -26.48 -20.07
N LEU A 779 0.09 -25.45 -20.55
CA LEU A 779 0.42 -25.31 -21.97
C LEU A 779 1.17 -26.55 -22.46
N LYS A 780 2.20 -26.97 -21.71
CA LYS A 780 3.01 -28.14 -22.04
C LYS A 780 2.16 -29.41 -22.14
N GLU A 781 1.31 -29.65 -21.15
CA GLU A 781 0.39 -30.79 -21.14
C GLU A 781 -0.60 -30.75 -22.32
N VAL A 782 -1.26 -29.62 -22.56
CA VAL A 782 -2.26 -29.46 -23.63
C VAL A 782 -1.62 -29.60 -25.00
N TYR A 783 -0.46 -28.98 -25.22
CA TYR A 783 0.23 -29.07 -26.51
C TYR A 783 0.62 -30.51 -26.83
N GLN A 784 1.19 -31.24 -25.86
CA GLN A 784 1.54 -32.65 -26.02
C GLN A 784 0.34 -33.54 -26.37
N MET A 785 -0.83 -33.28 -25.76
CA MET A 785 -2.07 -33.99 -26.08
C MET A 785 -2.57 -33.69 -27.50
N LEU A 786 -2.52 -32.42 -27.93
CA LEU A 786 -3.02 -32.00 -29.24
C LEU A 786 -2.14 -32.48 -30.41
N THR A 787 -0.82 -32.54 -30.24
CA THR A 787 0.12 -32.91 -31.31
C THR A 787 0.65 -34.34 -31.21
N LEU A 788 0.21 -35.12 -30.20
CA LEU A 788 0.65 -36.50 -29.93
C LEU A 788 2.19 -36.61 -29.95
N GLY A 789 2.86 -35.65 -29.32
CA GLY A 789 4.31 -35.45 -29.33
C GLY A 789 4.72 -34.00 -29.62
N GLY A 790 5.98 -33.64 -29.38
CA GLY A 790 6.41 -32.24 -29.39
C GLY A 790 6.39 -31.61 -27.99
N ASP A 791 6.81 -30.35 -27.88
CA ASP A 791 6.91 -29.64 -26.60
C ASP A 791 6.63 -28.15 -26.80
N ALA A 792 6.11 -27.48 -25.78
CA ALA A 792 5.83 -26.05 -25.80
C ALA A 792 6.20 -25.43 -24.45
N GLU A 793 6.90 -24.30 -24.50
CA GLU A 793 7.45 -23.65 -23.32
C GLU A 793 7.26 -22.13 -23.40
N ILE A 794 6.88 -21.55 -22.26
CA ILE A 794 6.77 -20.11 -22.08
C ILE A 794 7.91 -19.68 -21.17
N GLU A 795 8.80 -18.83 -21.69
CA GLU A 795 9.98 -18.34 -20.98
C GLU A 795 9.87 -16.84 -20.72
N LEU A 796 10.34 -16.40 -19.55
CA LEU A 796 10.53 -14.99 -19.25
C LEU A 796 11.83 -14.50 -19.90
N VAL A 797 11.79 -13.35 -20.54
CA VAL A 797 12.99 -12.78 -21.16
C VAL A 797 14.00 -12.32 -20.11
N ASP A 798 13.49 -11.70 -19.05
CA ASP A 798 14.24 -11.30 -17.88
C ASP A 798 13.68 -12.03 -16.66
N SER A 799 14.52 -12.83 -16.00
CA SER A 799 14.16 -13.58 -14.79
C SER A 799 14.12 -12.69 -13.54
N SER A 800 14.73 -11.50 -13.59
CA SER A 800 14.80 -10.56 -12.47
C SER A 800 13.58 -9.62 -12.40
N ASP A 801 13.07 -9.16 -13.55
CA ASP A 801 11.86 -8.35 -13.63
C ASP A 801 10.99 -8.75 -14.84
N PRO A 802 9.95 -9.58 -14.64
CA PRO A 802 9.15 -10.12 -15.75
C PRO A 802 8.32 -9.05 -16.48
N PHE A 803 8.23 -7.82 -15.96
CA PHE A 803 7.38 -6.76 -16.51
C PHE A 803 8.09 -5.82 -17.50
N LYS A 804 9.42 -5.94 -17.69
CA LYS A 804 10.19 -5.03 -18.56
C LYS A 804 10.27 -5.47 -20.01
N GLU A 805 10.71 -6.71 -20.25
CA GLU A 805 11.05 -7.21 -21.59
C GLU A 805 10.00 -8.19 -22.15
N GLY A 806 9.10 -8.70 -21.29
CA GLY A 806 7.97 -9.54 -21.68
C GLY A 806 8.26 -11.05 -21.66
N ILE A 807 7.49 -11.79 -22.46
CA ILE A 807 7.41 -13.26 -22.44
C ILE A 807 7.67 -13.82 -23.84
N ARG A 808 8.45 -14.90 -23.94
CA ARG A 808 8.71 -15.65 -25.18
C ARG A 808 7.99 -16.99 -25.17
N LEU A 809 7.30 -17.29 -26.26
CA LEU A 809 6.69 -18.61 -26.50
C LEU A 809 7.56 -19.39 -27.49
N SER A 810 8.20 -20.43 -26.99
CA SER A 810 9.08 -21.34 -27.71
C SER A 810 8.37 -22.67 -27.92
N ILE A 811 8.38 -23.18 -29.14
CA ILE A 811 7.60 -24.36 -29.51
C ILE A 811 8.46 -25.32 -30.31
N ARG A 812 8.33 -26.59 -29.98
CA ARG A 812 8.97 -27.71 -30.65
C ARG A 812 7.91 -28.64 -31.24
N PRO A 813 7.58 -28.48 -32.53
CA PRO A 813 6.73 -29.44 -33.21
C PRO A 813 7.34 -30.85 -33.20
N PRO A 814 6.53 -31.92 -33.34
CA PRO A 814 7.03 -33.29 -33.33
C PRO A 814 8.11 -33.48 -34.41
N ARG A 815 9.24 -34.07 -34.02
CA ARG A 815 10.41 -34.32 -34.88
C ARG A 815 11.08 -33.07 -35.48
N LYS A 816 10.82 -31.88 -34.93
CA LYS A 816 11.46 -30.61 -35.35
C LYS A 816 12.24 -29.96 -34.20
N SER A 817 13.02 -28.93 -34.53
CA SER A 817 13.76 -28.09 -33.58
C SER A 817 12.86 -27.02 -32.94
N TRP A 818 13.33 -26.45 -31.83
CA TRP A 818 12.69 -25.32 -31.16
C TRP A 818 12.66 -24.10 -32.07
N LYS A 819 11.48 -23.48 -32.20
CA LYS A 819 11.25 -22.27 -32.98
C LYS A 819 10.31 -21.32 -32.25
N LEU A 820 10.49 -20.02 -32.49
CA LEU A 820 9.54 -18.99 -32.06
C LEU A 820 8.27 -19.03 -32.92
N LEU A 821 7.15 -18.62 -32.34
CA LEU A 821 5.83 -18.61 -33.00
C LEU A 821 5.84 -17.98 -34.41
N ARG A 822 6.62 -16.91 -34.61
CA ARG A 822 6.73 -16.20 -35.91
C ARG A 822 7.18 -17.12 -37.06
N TYR A 823 8.06 -18.09 -36.77
CA TYR A 823 8.70 -18.96 -37.75
C TYR A 823 7.99 -20.32 -37.94
N LEU A 824 6.84 -20.52 -37.30
CA LEU A 824 6.03 -21.74 -37.46
C LEU A 824 5.12 -21.68 -38.69
N SER A 825 4.73 -22.87 -39.18
CA SER A 825 3.74 -23.01 -40.26
C SER A 825 2.36 -22.52 -39.81
N GLY A 826 1.47 -22.17 -40.74
CA GLY A 826 0.11 -21.69 -40.42
C GLY A 826 -0.68 -22.65 -39.53
N GLY A 827 -0.67 -23.95 -39.83
CA GLY A 827 -1.33 -24.97 -39.01
C GLY A 827 -0.64 -25.23 -37.66
N GLU A 828 0.68 -25.05 -37.59
CA GLU A 828 1.41 -25.16 -36.32
C GLU A 828 1.13 -23.95 -35.42
N LYS A 829 1.00 -22.76 -36.01
CA LYS A 829 0.60 -21.53 -35.32
C LYS A 829 -0.80 -21.65 -34.73
N THR A 830 -1.78 -22.17 -35.48
CA THR A 830 -3.13 -22.35 -34.96
C THR A 830 -3.20 -23.35 -33.82
N LEU A 831 -2.52 -24.51 -33.92
CA LEU A 831 -2.41 -25.49 -32.82
C LEU A 831 -1.75 -24.90 -31.56
N SER A 832 -0.68 -24.15 -31.75
CA SER A 832 0.07 -23.50 -30.67
C SER A 832 -0.77 -22.44 -29.95
N SER A 833 -1.48 -21.61 -30.71
CA SER A 833 -2.39 -20.60 -30.17
C SER A 833 -3.56 -21.24 -29.45
N LEU A 834 -4.15 -22.31 -30.01
CA LEU A 834 -5.25 -23.05 -29.40
C LEU A 834 -4.83 -23.68 -28.07
N ALA A 835 -3.63 -24.28 -28.01
CA ALA A 835 -3.08 -24.83 -26.79
C ALA A 835 -2.89 -23.76 -25.70
N LEU A 836 -2.43 -22.57 -26.07
CA LEU A 836 -2.30 -21.43 -25.14
C LEU A 836 -3.66 -20.94 -24.64
N VAL A 837 -4.65 -20.82 -25.53
CA VAL A 837 -6.01 -20.43 -25.16
C VAL A 837 -6.61 -21.43 -24.16
N PHE A 838 -6.44 -22.74 -24.39
CA PHE A 838 -6.90 -23.76 -23.44
C PHE A 838 -6.13 -23.75 -22.11
N ALA A 839 -4.82 -23.50 -22.12
CA ALA A 839 -4.04 -23.37 -20.89
C ALA A 839 -4.51 -22.16 -20.05
N LEU A 840 -4.85 -21.05 -20.71
CA LEU A 840 -5.43 -19.88 -20.07
C LEU A 840 -6.83 -20.16 -19.51
N HIS A 841 -7.66 -20.90 -20.25
CA HIS A 841 -8.99 -21.32 -19.79
C HIS A 841 -8.94 -22.29 -18.61
N TYR A 842 -7.93 -23.15 -18.54
CA TYR A 842 -7.73 -23.99 -17.37
C TYR A 842 -7.45 -23.14 -16.12
N TYR A 843 -6.63 -22.09 -16.25
CA TYR A 843 -6.35 -21.19 -15.14
C TYR A 843 -7.57 -20.37 -14.70
N ARG A 844 -8.39 -19.93 -15.66
CA ARG A 844 -9.63 -19.19 -15.39
C ARG A 844 -10.77 -19.70 -16.27
N PRO A 845 -11.58 -20.67 -15.79
CA PRO A 845 -12.64 -21.27 -16.58
C PRO A 845 -13.79 -20.28 -16.80
N THR A 846 -14.34 -20.27 -18.01
CA THR A 846 -15.55 -19.53 -18.36
C THR A 846 -16.66 -20.52 -18.74
N PRO A 847 -17.92 -20.24 -18.38
CA PRO A 847 -19.01 -21.20 -18.57
C PRO A 847 -19.41 -21.39 -20.04
N PHE A 848 -18.98 -20.49 -20.94
CA PHE A 848 -19.40 -20.44 -22.33
C PHE A 848 -18.25 -20.04 -23.25
N TYR A 849 -18.13 -20.71 -24.39
CA TYR A 849 -17.08 -20.53 -25.39
C TYR A 849 -17.67 -20.45 -26.80
N VAL A 850 -17.17 -19.51 -27.60
CA VAL A 850 -17.50 -19.39 -29.02
C VAL A 850 -16.21 -19.46 -29.82
N MET A 851 -16.17 -20.35 -30.81
CA MET A 851 -15.03 -20.54 -31.70
C MET A 851 -15.50 -20.44 -33.14
N ASP A 852 -14.92 -19.51 -33.88
CA ASP A 852 -15.28 -19.25 -35.27
C ASP A 852 -14.13 -19.67 -36.20
N GLU A 853 -14.38 -20.65 -37.07
CA GLU A 853 -13.47 -21.16 -38.11
C GLU A 853 -12.04 -21.51 -37.63
N ILE A 854 -11.90 -21.99 -36.39
CA ILE A 854 -10.59 -22.33 -35.79
C ILE A 854 -9.82 -23.45 -36.53
N ASP A 855 -10.53 -24.22 -37.36
CA ASP A 855 -10.05 -25.39 -38.09
C ASP A 855 -9.77 -25.14 -39.57
N ALA A 856 -9.89 -23.90 -40.04
CA ALA A 856 -9.62 -23.53 -41.43
C ALA A 856 -8.19 -23.91 -41.87
N ALA A 857 -7.20 -23.62 -41.02
CA ALA A 857 -5.77 -23.86 -41.28
C ALA A 857 -5.26 -25.22 -40.75
N LEU A 858 -6.14 -26.05 -40.18
CA LEU A 858 -5.79 -27.37 -39.63
C LEU A 858 -6.06 -28.49 -40.65
N ASP A 859 -5.23 -29.53 -40.58
CA ASP A 859 -5.43 -30.75 -41.36
C ASP A 859 -6.48 -31.65 -40.69
N THR A 860 -7.17 -32.46 -41.50
CA THR A 860 -8.27 -33.37 -41.11
C THR A 860 -7.96 -34.21 -39.86
N ARG A 861 -6.74 -34.75 -39.76
CA ARG A 861 -6.29 -35.52 -38.59
C ARG A 861 -6.21 -34.66 -37.33
N ASN A 862 -5.65 -33.46 -37.42
CA ASN A 862 -5.52 -32.56 -36.28
C ASN A 862 -6.87 -31.97 -35.88
N VAL A 863 -7.77 -31.75 -36.83
CA VAL A 863 -9.17 -31.35 -36.57
C VAL A 863 -9.90 -32.43 -35.77
N ALA A 864 -9.71 -33.71 -36.10
CA ALA A 864 -10.30 -34.81 -35.33
C ALA A 864 -9.82 -34.83 -33.86
N ILE A 865 -8.51 -34.66 -33.64
CA ILE A 865 -7.91 -34.64 -32.29
C ILE A 865 -8.43 -33.44 -31.49
N VAL A 866 -8.47 -32.26 -32.10
CA VAL A 866 -9.01 -31.04 -31.48
C VAL A 866 -10.51 -31.20 -31.17
N GLY A 867 -11.28 -31.80 -32.08
CA GLY A 867 -12.71 -32.05 -31.87
C GLY A 867 -12.97 -33.02 -30.72
N TYR A 868 -12.18 -34.10 -30.60
CA TYR A 868 -12.27 -35.03 -29.47
C TYR A 868 -11.89 -34.34 -28.15
N PHE A 869 -10.80 -33.57 -28.16
CA PHE A 869 -10.36 -32.79 -27.01
C PHE A 869 -11.45 -31.82 -26.53
N LEU A 870 -12.07 -31.08 -27.46
CA LEU A 870 -13.18 -30.18 -27.16
C LEU A 870 -14.36 -30.92 -26.54
N LYS A 871 -14.74 -32.08 -27.11
CA LYS A 871 -15.84 -32.92 -26.60
C LYS A 871 -15.60 -33.46 -25.20
N GLU A 872 -14.35 -33.72 -24.80
CA GLU A 872 -14.07 -34.11 -23.42
C GLU A 872 -14.29 -32.94 -22.45
N HIS A 873 -13.98 -31.72 -22.89
CA HIS A 873 -14.11 -30.50 -22.11
C HIS A 873 -15.52 -29.88 -22.11
N THR A 874 -16.46 -30.34 -22.95
CA THR A 874 -17.87 -29.88 -22.93
C THR A 874 -18.63 -30.25 -21.65
N LYS A 875 -18.10 -31.17 -20.83
CA LYS A 875 -18.72 -31.56 -19.54
C LYS A 875 -18.83 -30.40 -18.55
N ASN A 876 -17.88 -29.46 -18.61
CA ASN A 876 -17.75 -28.38 -17.62
C ASN A 876 -18.08 -26.99 -18.19
N ALA A 877 -18.24 -26.86 -19.51
CA ALA A 877 -18.53 -25.59 -20.17
C ALA A 877 -19.26 -25.81 -21.51
N GLN A 878 -20.06 -24.83 -21.92
CA GLN A 878 -20.77 -24.87 -23.19
C GLN A 878 -19.89 -24.35 -24.33
N PHE A 879 -19.74 -25.12 -25.41
CA PHE A 879 -18.99 -24.74 -26.60
C PHE A 879 -19.92 -24.55 -27.80
N ILE A 880 -19.85 -23.39 -28.43
CA ILE A 880 -20.45 -23.12 -29.75
C ILE A 880 -19.32 -22.99 -30.76
N ILE A 881 -19.32 -23.87 -31.75
CA ILE A 881 -18.27 -23.93 -32.76
C ILE A 881 -18.92 -23.68 -34.12
N ILE A 882 -18.36 -22.75 -34.87
CA ILE A 882 -18.69 -22.50 -36.27
C ILE A 882 -17.56 -23.11 -37.10
N SER A 883 -17.88 -24.14 -37.88
CA SER A 883 -16.90 -24.87 -38.68
C SER A 883 -17.51 -25.31 -40.02
N LEU A 884 -16.67 -25.30 -41.04
CA LEU A 884 -16.96 -25.84 -42.37
C LEU A 884 -16.40 -27.27 -42.57
N ARG A 885 -15.68 -27.83 -41.60
CA ARG A 885 -15.09 -29.18 -41.69
C ARG A 885 -16.07 -30.23 -41.18
N ASN A 886 -16.35 -31.23 -42.01
CA ASN A 886 -17.26 -32.33 -41.67
C ASN A 886 -16.87 -33.05 -40.36
N VAL A 887 -15.58 -33.31 -40.16
CA VAL A 887 -15.05 -34.00 -38.96
C VAL A 887 -15.43 -33.29 -37.65
N MET A 888 -15.46 -31.96 -37.63
CA MET A 888 -15.85 -31.20 -36.43
C MET A 888 -17.37 -31.27 -36.21
N ASN A 889 -18.14 -31.18 -37.30
CA ASN A 889 -19.60 -31.23 -37.29
C ASN A 889 -20.15 -32.62 -36.91
N GLU A 890 -19.47 -33.70 -37.30
CA GLU A 890 -19.82 -35.08 -36.93
C GLU A 890 -19.77 -35.31 -35.41
N ILE A 891 -18.84 -34.63 -34.72
CA ILE A 891 -18.63 -34.80 -33.27
C ILE A 891 -19.72 -34.08 -32.45
N ALA A 892 -20.30 -33.01 -33.01
CA ALA A 892 -21.28 -32.14 -32.37
C ALA A 892 -22.58 -32.87 -31.97
N ASP A 893 -23.19 -32.43 -30.87
CA ASP A 893 -24.45 -32.98 -30.38
C ASP A 893 -25.66 -32.33 -31.08
N HIS A 894 -25.57 -31.04 -31.37
CA HIS A 894 -26.57 -30.27 -32.11
C HIS A 894 -25.91 -29.51 -33.26
N LEU A 895 -26.55 -29.56 -34.44
CA LEU A 895 -26.15 -28.83 -35.63
C LEU A 895 -27.10 -27.65 -35.84
N LEU A 896 -26.53 -26.46 -36.06
CA LEU A 896 -27.25 -25.25 -36.42
C LEU A 896 -26.92 -24.90 -37.87
N GLY A 897 -27.85 -25.19 -38.78
CA GLY A 897 -27.75 -24.82 -40.19
C GLY A 897 -28.21 -23.38 -40.39
N ILE A 898 -27.34 -22.52 -40.92
CA ILE A 898 -27.69 -21.15 -41.30
C ILE A 898 -27.77 -21.08 -42.82
N TYR A 899 -28.86 -20.54 -43.35
CA TYR A 899 -29.06 -20.39 -44.80
C TYR A 899 -29.69 -19.02 -45.11
N LYS A 900 -29.45 -18.51 -46.32
CA LYS A 900 -29.87 -17.17 -46.75
C LYS A 900 -30.91 -17.28 -47.86
N VAL A 901 -32.09 -16.68 -47.67
CA VAL A 901 -33.17 -16.62 -48.67
C VAL A 901 -33.56 -15.16 -48.84
N ASN A 902 -33.56 -14.66 -50.08
CA ASN A 902 -33.89 -13.26 -50.41
C ASN A 902 -33.10 -12.23 -49.57
N ASN A 903 -31.80 -12.48 -49.41
CA ASN A 903 -30.90 -11.67 -48.60
C ASN A 903 -31.20 -11.66 -47.07
N CYS A 904 -32.18 -12.43 -46.59
CA CYS A 904 -32.51 -12.62 -45.18
C CYS A 904 -31.91 -13.94 -44.64
N THR A 905 -31.23 -13.88 -43.49
CA THR A 905 -30.67 -15.06 -42.82
C THR A 905 -31.76 -15.79 -42.02
N LYS A 906 -31.85 -17.10 -42.21
CA LYS A 906 -32.72 -18.01 -41.45
C LYS A 906 -31.86 -19.15 -40.86
N ASN A 907 -32.32 -19.74 -39.78
CA ASN A 907 -31.66 -20.87 -39.14
C ASN A 907 -32.58 -22.09 -39.04
N ILE A 908 -31.97 -23.26 -39.04
CA ILE A 908 -32.61 -24.55 -38.73
C ILE A 908 -31.72 -25.27 -37.72
N SER A 909 -32.35 -25.90 -36.72
CA SER A 909 -31.63 -26.71 -35.73
C SER A 909 -31.94 -28.18 -35.97
N LEU A 910 -30.90 -29.01 -35.97
CA LEU A 910 -30.97 -30.45 -36.15
C LEU A 910 -30.22 -31.11 -35.00
N SER A 911 -30.82 -32.13 -34.38
CA SER A 911 -30.11 -32.99 -33.43
C SER A 911 -29.33 -34.03 -34.21
N ASN A 912 -28.08 -34.33 -33.84
CA ASN A 912 -27.27 -35.32 -34.52
C ASN A 912 -27.68 -36.74 -34.05
N VAL A 913 -28.49 -37.46 -34.84
CA VAL A 913 -29.28 -38.65 -34.40
C VAL A 913 -28.50 -39.98 -34.47
N GLU A 914 -27.32 -40.06 -35.10
CA GLU A 914 -26.59 -41.34 -35.24
C GLU A 914 -26.16 -41.97 -33.90
N LYS A 915 -26.01 -41.18 -32.82
CA LYS A 915 -25.73 -41.70 -31.47
C LYS A 915 -26.93 -42.35 -30.77
N TRP A 916 -28.15 -42.21 -31.30
CA TRP A 916 -29.35 -42.91 -30.77
C TRP A 916 -29.54 -44.30 -31.38
N ALA A 917 -28.89 -44.60 -32.51
CA ALA A 917 -28.95 -45.90 -33.16
C ALA A 917 -28.01 -46.94 -32.52
N GLU A 918 -26.80 -46.53 -32.08
CA GLU A 918 -25.83 -47.43 -31.42
C GLU A 918 -26.18 -47.76 -29.95
N LYS A 919 -27.19 -47.09 -29.37
CA LYS A 919 -27.57 -47.21 -27.96
C LYS A 919 -28.85 -48.00 -27.70
N LYS A 920 -29.36 -48.75 -28.68
CA LYS A 920 -30.36 -49.79 -28.40
C LYS A 920 -29.63 -51.05 -27.92
N PRO A 921 -29.85 -51.51 -26.68
CA PRO A 921 -29.54 -52.90 -26.37
C PRO A 921 -30.47 -53.76 -27.23
N THR A 922 -29.90 -54.72 -27.95
CA THR A 922 -30.62 -55.85 -28.53
C THR A 922 -31.17 -56.70 -27.38
N GLU A 923 -32.33 -56.33 -26.85
CA GLU A 923 -33.20 -57.24 -26.10
C GLU A 923 -33.92 -58.15 -27.11
N GLU A 924 -33.15 -59.02 -27.76
CA GLU A 924 -33.60 -60.17 -28.56
C GLU A 924 -32.34 -60.85 -29.09
N GLU A 925 -31.66 -61.63 -28.24
CA GLU A 925 -30.88 -62.83 -28.59
C GLU A 925 -30.22 -63.39 -27.32
N ASN A 926 -30.50 -64.67 -27.05
CA ASN A 926 -30.17 -65.54 -25.90
C ASN A 926 -31.33 -65.66 -24.88
N SER A 927 -32.20 -66.69 -24.84
CA SER A 927 -32.09 -68.12 -25.23
C SER A 927 -30.78 -68.80 -24.82
#